data_AF-A0A7C4HQ32-F1
#
_entry.id   AF-A0A7C4HQ32-F1
#
_cell.length_a   1.000
_cell.length_b   1.000
_cell.length_c   1.000
_cell.angle_alpha   90.00
_cell.angle_beta   90.00
_cell.angle_gamma   90.00
#
_symmetry.space_group_name_H-M   'P 1'
#
loop_
_entity.id
_entity.type
_entity.pdbx_description
1 polymer ?
#
loop_
_entity_poly.entity_id
_entity_poly.type
_entity_poly.pdbx_seq_one_letter_code
_entity_poly.pdbx_strand_id
1 'polypeptide(L)'
;MNTPTPGWTNAATVSLEGLKVTLSQPVCVARSTNWLWFPEVYRLPNGDLVALMSTAYDGDPSDTAAAAAWSSDGGLTWSELQPSPVVSYGILTLTNGNTLLLPYFLQLQGQNDLVGPCGVISNGTRSIVRRENAVTVTNWPRPVRRQAVSGCRMVFNGQTLRLTNGLYFATLYGWFEGANRYNLVAATSPDGFHWSVQSVIADDACPLPGAEGPCEATTVRLADGRLMVVFRLGGYVDKESVLYGQSWSSDEGRTWTAPINMAGPKSVEPSMIAMPSGVVALSGGRPGLWVWLDRKGDGQTWQRVDIRAHHNRCVPAEPISESEGWDHQTSAYTELAMLDATNLLLIYDRIPNGHVHLPPPGVSNSIWVVRVTIERSGASQKMNPTARTATDFALEALVDFPDDALIAGRAITPAHVDAMMAELKRLGIRRVSWGWYGDGMGDMRIPTGYSEDYLGGWQHYADTCRALGGNPLKVAVEAGHRHGLEVYAYFKPYETGPGLLFPEGSPQAKTMGLLDHAGGKLGWVLPLVIEHPELRIKRRTDDLPLGVDQAVITAIRLIKRDDTPTRITAERLQIWTSPDNWQYKRKDIGFDFTETVGPAPCDFRDHNGTVLTPAGRPVRVLTLSGFRLTDKYILVTTDFTEGQPDFVNVGTKIVQAVDERGRVIPITVANGGYVWCGGLMDFRNGGVNYDWAWDDMPVTLDAPNANGRQGFIAFMRGRPLYLCGALCETEPAVQAFWLKCLDTMIAAGVDGVDIREENHSMMTDFPEDYGFNDVILRQCGDLKGQALLDRIAKVRGDAYTEFLRACKQRLAARGLKLRYNLQVDWFRPDRPRNRACAYPANLEWQWQRWLDEGLLDEAVLRSYSIRHHGEPLETVLHDAVTADMAKRCAAKGVPLAFNRYISASGGKLVEDLRRVRADGRFSGFIFYETYDFIRFNAEGGATVSLEQVKEAAAAQ
;
A
#
# COMPACT_ATOMS: atom_id res chain seq x y z
N MET A 1 -23.42 -29.75 -12.67
CA MET A 1 -23.99 -28.89 -13.72
C MET A 1 -23.88 -27.46 -13.20
N ASN A 2 -22.91 -26.70 -13.70
CA ASN A 2 -22.75 -25.28 -13.35
C ASN A 2 -23.83 -24.52 -14.11
N THR A 3 -24.96 -24.23 -13.46
CA THR A 3 -25.91 -23.26 -13.96
C THR A 3 -25.20 -21.90 -13.96
N PRO A 4 -25.13 -21.16 -15.08
CA PRO A 4 -24.51 -19.84 -15.12
C PRO A 4 -25.18 -18.93 -14.09
N THR A 5 -24.40 -18.27 -13.24
CA THR A 5 -24.92 -17.22 -12.36
C THR A 5 -25.55 -16.13 -13.25
N PRO A 6 -26.80 -15.71 -13.01
CA PRO A 6 -27.44 -14.66 -13.79
C PRO A 6 -26.60 -13.37 -13.75
N GLY A 7 -26.47 -12.68 -14.88
CA GLY A 7 -25.76 -11.42 -14.99
C GLY A 7 -26.58 -10.39 -15.76
N TRP A 8 -26.27 -9.11 -15.56
CA TRP A 8 -26.93 -8.00 -16.26
C TRP A 8 -26.78 -8.14 -17.78
N THR A 9 -27.90 -8.20 -18.49
CA THR A 9 -27.92 -8.26 -19.95
C THR A 9 -27.89 -6.86 -20.54
N ASN A 10 -26.84 -6.53 -21.31
CA ASN A 10 -26.74 -5.24 -22.00
C ASN A 10 -27.80 -5.11 -23.12
N ALA A 11 -28.42 -3.94 -23.23
CA ALA A 11 -29.50 -3.68 -24.19
C ALA A 11 -29.21 -2.52 -25.15
N ALA A 12 -28.46 -1.51 -24.74
CA ALA A 12 -28.08 -0.41 -25.62
C ALA A 12 -26.76 0.26 -25.20
N THR A 13 -26.09 0.89 -26.16
CA THR A 13 -24.93 1.76 -25.93
C THR A 13 -25.23 3.14 -26.50
N VAL A 14 -25.00 4.18 -25.72
CA VAL A 14 -25.11 5.60 -26.11
C VAL A 14 -23.72 6.21 -26.11
N SER A 15 -23.32 6.75 -27.26
CA SER A 15 -22.06 7.49 -27.39
C SER A 15 -22.30 8.97 -27.13
N LEU A 16 -21.55 9.52 -26.19
CA LEU A 16 -21.55 10.92 -25.79
C LEU A 16 -20.15 11.50 -26.05
N GLU A 17 -20.01 12.82 -26.02
CA GLU A 17 -18.70 13.48 -26.15
C GLU A 17 -17.78 13.01 -25.01
N GLY A 18 -16.74 12.26 -25.36
CA GLY A 18 -15.75 11.73 -24.42
C GLY A 18 -16.30 10.69 -23.43
N LEU A 19 -17.54 10.19 -23.61
CA LEU A 19 -18.15 9.17 -22.76
C LEU A 19 -18.87 8.10 -23.60
N LYS A 20 -18.91 6.86 -23.10
CA LYS A 20 -19.68 5.73 -23.63
C LYS A 20 -20.53 5.19 -22.49
N VAL A 21 -21.84 5.16 -22.69
CA VAL A 21 -22.81 4.71 -21.69
C VAL A 21 -23.46 3.42 -22.18
N THR A 22 -23.36 2.34 -21.41
CA THR A 22 -24.03 1.07 -21.71
C THR A 22 -25.18 0.86 -20.73
N LEU A 23 -26.38 0.60 -21.25
CA LEU A 23 -27.61 0.41 -20.49
C LEU A 23 -28.02 -1.07 -20.55
N SER A 24 -28.33 -1.67 -19.41
CA SER A 24 -28.88 -3.03 -19.33
C SER A 24 -30.36 -3.09 -19.68
N GLN A 25 -30.89 -4.29 -19.92
CA GLN A 25 -32.33 -4.55 -19.87
C GLN A 25 -32.89 -4.05 -18.52
N PRO A 26 -34.07 -3.38 -18.51
CA PRO A 26 -34.77 -3.05 -17.27
C PRO A 26 -35.19 -4.31 -16.51
N VAL A 27 -34.99 -4.30 -15.20
CA VAL A 27 -35.45 -5.35 -14.27
C VAL A 27 -36.59 -4.76 -13.44
N CYS A 28 -37.71 -5.48 -13.35
CA CYS A 28 -38.83 -5.06 -12.51
C CYS A 28 -38.54 -5.35 -11.05
N VAL A 29 -38.65 -4.34 -10.19
CA VAL A 29 -38.50 -4.45 -8.74
C VAL A 29 -39.82 -4.88 -8.10
N ALA A 30 -40.91 -4.19 -8.46
CA ALA A 30 -42.21 -4.40 -7.84
C ALA A 30 -43.37 -3.91 -8.73
N ARG A 31 -44.57 -4.41 -8.42
CA ARG A 31 -45.84 -4.01 -9.06
C ARG A 31 -46.93 -3.82 -8.00
N SER A 32 -47.88 -2.92 -8.27
CA SER A 32 -49.06 -2.72 -7.44
C SER A 32 -50.26 -2.25 -8.26
N THR A 33 -51.45 -2.78 -7.96
CA THR A 33 -52.73 -2.23 -8.44
C THR A 33 -53.21 -1.05 -7.59
N ASN A 34 -52.46 -0.70 -6.55
CA ASN A 34 -52.66 0.47 -5.70
C ASN A 34 -51.53 1.49 -5.97
N TRP A 35 -51.45 2.57 -5.18
CA TRP A 35 -50.33 3.52 -5.22
C TRP A 35 -48.98 2.81 -5.01
N LEU A 36 -48.00 3.12 -5.85
CA LEU A 36 -46.62 2.64 -5.78
C LEU A 36 -45.74 3.54 -6.67
N TRP A 37 -45.00 4.47 -6.06
CA TRP A 37 -44.21 5.50 -6.75
C TRP A 37 -43.13 6.10 -5.83
N PHE A 38 -42.40 7.10 -6.34
CA PHE A 38 -41.31 7.79 -5.65
C PHE A 38 -40.24 6.82 -5.12
N PRO A 39 -39.60 6.05 -6.01
CA PRO A 39 -38.69 5.01 -5.59
C PRO A 39 -37.30 5.55 -5.23
N GLU A 40 -36.79 5.07 -4.11
CA GLU A 40 -35.41 5.25 -3.65
C GLU A 40 -34.66 3.92 -3.74
N VAL A 41 -33.34 3.95 -3.95
CA VAL A 41 -32.50 2.75 -3.89
C VAL A 41 -31.16 3.04 -3.24
N TYR A 42 -30.77 2.20 -2.30
CA TYR A 42 -29.54 2.38 -1.54
C TYR A 42 -28.74 1.11 -1.42
N ARG A 43 -27.41 1.26 -1.44
CA ARG A 43 -26.46 0.18 -1.19
C ARG A 43 -26.00 0.19 0.26
N LEU A 44 -26.20 -0.94 0.95
CA LEU A 44 -25.84 -1.15 2.33
C LEU A 44 -24.34 -1.52 2.46
N PRO A 45 -23.73 -1.36 3.64
CA PRO A 45 -22.31 -1.67 3.85
C PRO A 45 -21.92 -3.13 3.55
N ASN A 46 -22.84 -4.08 3.70
CA ASN A 46 -22.64 -5.49 3.36
C ASN A 46 -22.75 -5.79 1.85
N GLY A 47 -23.07 -4.78 1.02
CA GLY A 47 -23.23 -4.90 -0.42
C GLY A 47 -24.65 -5.19 -0.91
N ASP A 48 -25.59 -5.49 0.00
CA ASP A 48 -27.00 -5.64 -0.33
C ASP A 48 -27.60 -4.30 -0.78
N LEU A 49 -28.72 -4.37 -1.50
CA LEU A 49 -29.52 -3.21 -1.90
C LEU A 49 -30.87 -3.23 -1.18
N VAL A 50 -31.35 -2.05 -0.83
CA VAL A 50 -32.74 -1.80 -0.40
C VAL A 50 -33.37 -0.76 -1.31
N ALA A 51 -34.56 -1.06 -1.83
CA ALA A 51 -35.41 -0.11 -2.52
C ALA A 51 -36.56 0.28 -1.59
N LEU A 52 -36.88 1.58 -1.50
CA LEU A 52 -38.00 2.10 -0.71
C LEU A 52 -38.99 2.80 -1.65
N MET A 53 -40.28 2.61 -1.43
CA MET A 53 -41.33 3.15 -2.30
C MET A 53 -42.53 3.61 -1.48
N SER A 54 -43.15 4.71 -1.87
CA SER A 54 -44.40 5.16 -1.25
C SER A 54 -45.58 4.34 -1.75
N THR A 55 -46.50 4.01 -0.84
CA THR A 55 -47.72 3.23 -1.11
C THR A 55 -49.00 4.02 -0.85
N ALA A 56 -48.89 5.35 -0.76
CA ALA A 56 -50.02 6.25 -0.51
C ALA A 56 -50.25 7.23 -1.66
N TYR A 57 -51.43 7.83 -1.68
CA TYR A 57 -51.81 8.94 -2.56
C TYR A 57 -50.92 10.18 -2.30
N ASP A 58 -50.65 10.96 -3.36
CA ASP A 58 -49.76 12.13 -3.31
C ASP A 58 -50.41 13.26 -2.49
N GLY A 59 -49.82 13.57 -1.34
CA GLY A 59 -50.38 14.50 -0.35
C GLY A 59 -50.89 13.82 0.93
N ASP A 60 -50.80 12.50 1.04
CA ASP A 60 -50.95 11.79 2.32
C ASP A 60 -49.72 12.08 3.21
N PRO A 61 -49.90 12.73 4.39
CA PRO A 61 -48.79 13.06 5.28
C PRO A 61 -48.40 11.88 6.20
N SER A 62 -48.90 10.66 5.96
CA SER A 62 -48.55 9.48 6.73
C SER A 62 -47.07 9.12 6.59
N ASP A 63 -46.39 9.01 7.72
CA ASP A 63 -44.96 8.67 7.82
C ASP A 63 -44.71 7.15 7.85
N THR A 64 -45.75 6.32 7.62
CA THR A 64 -45.68 4.86 7.63
C THR A 64 -46.17 4.22 6.33
N ALA A 65 -46.64 5.01 5.37
CA ALA A 65 -47.17 4.51 4.11
C ALA A 65 -46.08 4.25 3.05
N ALA A 66 -45.14 3.36 3.38
CA ALA A 66 -44.06 2.94 2.48
C ALA A 66 -43.85 1.42 2.50
N ALA A 67 -43.20 0.92 1.46
CA ALA A 67 -42.76 -0.47 1.34
C ALA A 67 -41.27 -0.54 0.99
N ALA A 68 -40.65 -1.68 1.30
CA ALA A 68 -39.26 -2.00 1.01
C ALA A 68 -39.15 -3.28 0.18
N ALA A 69 -38.18 -3.33 -0.72
CA ALA A 69 -37.74 -4.55 -1.41
C ALA A 69 -36.21 -4.68 -1.30
N TRP A 70 -35.71 -5.92 -1.22
CA TRP A 70 -34.29 -6.19 -0.98
C TRP A 70 -33.66 -6.99 -2.11
N SER A 71 -32.38 -6.76 -2.38
CA SER A 71 -31.59 -7.49 -3.38
C SER A 71 -30.21 -7.86 -2.83
N SER A 72 -29.74 -9.09 -3.11
CA SER A 72 -28.38 -9.58 -2.76
C SER A 72 -27.41 -9.64 -3.93
N ASP A 73 -27.90 -9.46 -5.15
CA ASP A 73 -27.20 -9.84 -6.37
C ASP A 73 -26.94 -8.63 -7.30
N GLY A 74 -26.81 -7.46 -6.69
CA GLY A 74 -26.56 -6.20 -7.42
C GLY A 74 -27.77 -5.71 -8.22
N GLY A 75 -28.99 -6.10 -7.84
CA GLY A 75 -30.25 -5.59 -8.38
C GLY A 75 -30.85 -6.45 -9.48
N LEU A 76 -30.37 -7.69 -9.66
CA LEU A 76 -30.86 -8.62 -10.67
C LEU A 76 -32.16 -9.29 -10.23
N THR A 77 -32.32 -9.56 -8.93
CA THR A 77 -33.55 -10.09 -8.34
C THR A 77 -33.92 -9.33 -7.07
N TRP A 78 -35.23 -9.20 -6.83
CA TRP A 78 -35.78 -8.43 -5.72
C TRP A 78 -36.76 -9.28 -4.91
N SER A 79 -36.78 -9.08 -3.60
CA SER A 79 -37.77 -9.69 -2.70
C SER A 79 -39.18 -9.18 -2.98
N GLU A 80 -40.19 -9.89 -2.47
CA GLU A 80 -41.54 -9.34 -2.36
C GLU A 80 -41.55 -8.06 -1.51
N LEU A 81 -42.55 -7.20 -1.75
CA LEU A 81 -42.74 -5.96 -1.00
C LEU A 81 -43.03 -6.26 0.47
N GLN A 82 -42.24 -5.65 1.35
CA GLN A 82 -42.46 -5.67 2.79
C GLN A 82 -42.87 -4.28 3.27
N PRO A 83 -43.78 -4.14 4.25
CA PRO A 83 -44.08 -2.83 4.83
C PRO A 83 -42.83 -2.18 5.42
N SER A 84 -42.58 -0.91 5.08
CA SER A 84 -41.57 -0.09 5.74
C SER A 84 -42.23 0.67 6.89
N PRO A 85 -41.70 0.63 8.12
CA PRO A 85 -42.31 1.33 9.24
C PRO A 85 -42.01 2.85 9.23
N VAL A 86 -41.24 3.34 8.25
CA VAL A 86 -40.95 4.76 8.06
C VAL A 86 -40.94 5.13 6.58
N VAL A 87 -41.33 6.37 6.27
CA VAL A 87 -41.09 7.02 4.98
C VAL A 87 -39.77 7.79 5.05
N SER A 88 -38.88 7.56 4.09
CA SER A 88 -37.55 8.17 4.05
C SER A 88 -37.08 8.35 2.60
N TYR A 89 -36.56 9.54 2.31
CA TYR A 89 -35.93 9.93 1.04
C TYR A 89 -34.49 10.42 1.30
N GLY A 90 -33.84 9.81 2.28
CA GLY A 90 -32.49 10.17 2.69
C GLY A 90 -31.97 9.20 3.72
N ILE A 91 -30.85 8.54 3.42
CA ILE A 91 -30.24 7.57 4.32
C ILE A 91 -28.87 8.03 4.78
N LEU A 92 -28.43 7.48 5.89
CA LEU A 92 -27.12 7.72 6.46
C LEU A 92 -26.49 6.42 6.96
N THR A 93 -25.28 6.10 6.51
CA THR A 93 -24.49 5.01 7.10
C THR A 93 -23.75 5.52 8.33
N LEU A 94 -24.02 4.91 9.47
CA LEU A 94 -23.39 5.22 10.75
C LEU A 94 -21.99 4.58 10.83
N THR A 95 -21.12 5.14 11.67
CA THR A 95 -19.75 4.63 11.91
C THR A 95 -19.69 3.19 12.42
N ASN A 96 -20.77 2.68 13.03
CA ASN A 96 -20.88 1.29 13.47
C ASN A 96 -21.37 0.33 12.37
N GLY A 97 -21.57 0.81 11.14
CA GLY A 97 -22.03 0.02 10.00
C GLY A 97 -23.55 -0.11 9.88
N ASN A 98 -24.35 0.43 10.81
CA ASN A 98 -25.80 0.48 10.65
C ASN A 98 -26.20 1.56 9.65
N THR A 99 -27.34 1.39 8.99
CA THR A 99 -27.94 2.42 8.12
C THR A 99 -29.16 3.02 8.80
N LEU A 100 -29.18 4.34 8.88
CA LEU A 100 -30.28 5.15 9.37
C LEU A 100 -31.11 5.65 8.18
N LEU A 101 -32.42 5.44 8.23
CA LEU A 101 -33.39 6.06 7.33
C LEU A 101 -33.89 7.33 8.02
N LEU A 102 -33.51 8.50 7.51
CA LEU A 102 -33.87 9.78 8.10
C LEU A 102 -35.38 10.05 7.90
N PRO A 103 -36.06 10.67 8.88
CA PRO A 103 -37.48 11.01 8.75
C PRO A 103 -37.71 11.94 7.57
N TYR A 104 -38.66 11.60 6.72
CA TYR A 104 -39.21 12.59 5.80
C TYR A 104 -40.01 13.64 6.58
N PHE A 105 -41.07 13.26 7.30
CA PHE A 105 -41.89 14.24 8.04
C PHE A 105 -41.39 14.49 9.46
N LEU A 106 -41.12 15.76 9.79
CA LEU A 106 -40.77 16.22 11.14
C LEU A 106 -41.93 16.96 11.83
N GLN A 107 -42.05 16.77 13.14
CA GLN A 107 -43.06 17.39 14.00
C GLN A 107 -42.46 18.48 14.90
N LEU A 108 -43.25 19.51 15.19
CA LEU A 108 -42.82 20.60 16.06
C LEU A 108 -42.77 20.15 17.52
N GLN A 109 -41.62 20.35 18.16
CA GLN A 109 -41.41 20.15 19.59
C GLN A 109 -41.11 21.50 20.25
N GLY A 110 -41.99 21.94 21.15
CA GLY A 110 -41.84 23.24 21.80
C GLY A 110 -42.13 24.41 20.84
N GLN A 111 -41.26 25.42 20.83
CA GLN A 111 -41.47 26.65 20.05
C GLN A 111 -40.87 26.64 18.65
N ASN A 112 -39.79 25.88 18.41
CA ASN A 112 -39.04 25.97 17.15
C ASN A 112 -38.30 24.69 16.73
N ASP A 113 -38.01 23.78 17.65
CA ASP A 113 -37.25 22.57 17.34
C ASP A 113 -38.16 21.52 16.70
N LEU A 114 -37.55 20.64 15.90
CA LEU A 114 -38.25 19.59 15.19
C LEU A 114 -37.78 18.22 15.64
N VAL A 115 -38.71 17.27 15.72
CA VAL A 115 -38.45 15.88 16.09
C VAL A 115 -39.15 14.92 15.13
N GLY A 116 -38.55 13.77 14.84
CA GLY A 116 -39.17 12.74 14.01
C GLY A 116 -38.68 11.32 14.33
N PRO A 117 -39.44 10.32 13.87
CA PRO A 117 -39.04 8.93 13.94
C PRO A 117 -37.95 8.61 12.91
N CYS A 118 -37.17 7.57 13.11
CA CYS A 118 -36.25 7.08 12.09
C CYS A 118 -36.33 5.56 11.93
N GLY A 119 -35.92 5.08 10.77
CA GLY A 119 -35.70 3.64 10.54
C GLY A 119 -34.24 3.30 10.79
N VAL A 120 -33.97 2.16 11.42
CA VAL A 120 -32.61 1.64 11.58
C VAL A 120 -32.54 0.26 10.96
N ILE A 121 -31.62 0.11 10.02
CA ILE A 121 -31.22 -1.18 9.44
C ILE A 121 -29.89 -1.54 10.11
N SER A 122 -29.90 -2.60 10.91
CA SER A 122 -28.67 -3.11 11.51
C SER A 122 -27.78 -3.73 10.44
N ASN A 123 -26.46 -3.57 10.58
CA ASN A 123 -25.51 -4.12 9.61
C ASN A 123 -25.73 -5.62 9.40
N GLY A 124 -25.78 -6.06 8.14
CA GLY A 124 -26.01 -7.46 7.77
C GLY A 124 -27.46 -7.95 7.91
N THR A 125 -28.41 -7.07 8.26
CA THR A 125 -29.84 -7.42 8.37
C THR A 125 -30.65 -6.84 7.20
N ARG A 126 -31.79 -7.47 6.92
CA ARG A 126 -32.78 -7.01 5.93
C ARG A 126 -34.10 -6.69 6.61
N SER A 127 -34.01 -5.84 7.63
CA SER A 127 -35.15 -5.43 8.45
C SER A 127 -34.99 -3.98 8.86
N ILE A 128 -36.09 -3.22 8.80
CA ILE A 128 -36.14 -1.83 9.21
C ILE A 128 -36.81 -1.76 10.58
N VAL A 129 -36.11 -1.24 11.58
CA VAL A 129 -36.65 -1.02 12.93
C VAL A 129 -36.93 0.45 13.13
N ARG A 130 -38.19 0.80 13.40
CA ARG A 130 -38.59 2.18 13.72
C ARG A 130 -38.18 2.57 15.13
N ARG A 131 -37.66 3.78 15.29
CA ARG A 131 -37.40 4.44 16.58
C ARG A 131 -38.17 5.74 16.65
N GLU A 132 -39.06 5.86 17.62
CA GLU A 132 -39.85 7.07 17.83
C GLU A 132 -39.01 8.19 18.42
N ASN A 133 -39.28 9.43 18.00
CA ASN A 133 -38.65 10.66 18.52
C ASN A 133 -37.12 10.61 18.60
N ALA A 134 -36.48 9.91 17.66
CA ALA A 134 -35.06 9.61 17.71
C ALA A 134 -34.21 10.67 17.01
N VAL A 135 -34.78 11.39 16.03
CA VAL A 135 -34.07 12.43 15.29
C VAL A 135 -34.58 13.79 15.74
N THR A 136 -33.67 14.67 16.14
CA THR A 136 -33.98 16.07 16.50
C THR A 136 -33.24 17.04 15.58
N VAL A 137 -33.85 18.18 15.29
CA VAL A 137 -33.24 19.24 14.47
C VAL A 137 -33.46 20.59 15.14
N THR A 138 -32.35 21.28 15.38
CA THR A 138 -32.28 22.53 16.15
C THR A 138 -31.56 23.63 15.37
N ASN A 139 -31.38 24.81 15.98
CA ASN A 139 -30.61 25.94 15.45
C ASN A 139 -31.18 26.57 14.16
N TRP A 140 -32.50 26.62 14.03
CA TRP A 140 -33.16 27.18 12.86
C TRP A 140 -32.89 28.70 12.69
N PRO A 141 -32.58 29.16 11.46
CA PRO A 141 -32.23 30.56 11.20
C PRO A 141 -33.42 31.53 11.29
N ARG A 142 -34.64 30.99 11.17
CA ARG A 142 -35.92 31.69 11.32
C ARG A 142 -36.93 30.78 12.03
N PRO A 143 -38.02 31.31 12.60
CA PRO A 143 -39.09 30.49 13.15
C PRO A 143 -39.64 29.51 12.11
N VAL A 144 -39.65 28.22 12.42
CA VAL A 144 -40.28 27.18 11.58
C VAL A 144 -41.79 27.40 11.56
N ARG A 145 -42.43 27.19 10.42
CA ARG A 145 -43.87 27.39 10.28
C ARG A 145 -44.67 26.50 11.24
N ARG A 146 -45.57 27.11 12.01
CA ARG A 146 -46.32 26.39 13.05
C ARG A 146 -47.28 25.34 12.48
N GLN A 147 -48.05 25.75 11.48
CA GLN A 147 -48.99 24.87 10.79
C GLN A 147 -48.31 24.24 9.58
N ALA A 148 -48.29 22.90 9.54
CA ALA A 148 -47.77 22.17 8.38
C ALA A 148 -48.65 22.45 7.14
N VAL A 149 -48.01 22.52 5.98
CA VAL A 149 -48.68 22.60 4.67
C VAL A 149 -48.49 21.25 3.99
N SER A 150 -49.58 20.53 3.75
CA SER A 150 -49.55 19.16 3.20
C SER A 150 -48.59 18.24 3.98
N GLY A 151 -48.61 18.31 5.32
CA GLY A 151 -47.72 17.53 6.20
C GLY A 151 -46.28 18.06 6.32
N CYS A 152 -45.85 18.95 5.43
CA CYS A 152 -44.49 19.49 5.41
C CYS A 152 -44.35 20.70 6.36
N ARG A 153 -43.37 20.61 7.28
CA ARG A 153 -42.79 21.77 7.97
C ARG A 153 -41.37 21.98 7.49
N MET A 154 -40.52 21.00 7.78
CA MET A 154 -39.21 20.77 7.20
C MET A 154 -39.06 19.25 7.06
N VAL A 155 -38.42 18.80 5.99
CA VAL A 155 -38.23 17.39 5.69
C VAL A 155 -36.78 17.11 5.32
N PHE A 156 -36.22 15.96 5.73
CA PHE A 156 -34.94 15.50 5.17
C PHE A 156 -35.16 14.96 3.78
N ASN A 157 -34.30 15.34 2.84
CA ASN A 157 -34.36 14.87 1.46
C ASN A 157 -32.96 14.88 0.85
N GLY A 158 -32.65 13.84 0.09
CA GLY A 158 -31.42 13.70 -0.69
C GLY A 158 -30.29 12.95 -0.02
N GLN A 159 -29.16 12.91 -0.74
CA GLN A 159 -27.95 12.22 -0.35
C GLN A 159 -27.29 12.91 0.84
N THR A 160 -26.89 12.08 1.81
CA THR A 160 -26.12 12.52 2.98
C THR A 160 -24.63 12.35 2.73
N LEU A 161 -23.83 13.11 3.47
CA LEU A 161 -22.37 13.08 3.36
C LEU A 161 -21.73 12.96 4.74
N ARG A 162 -20.49 12.44 4.76
CA ARG A 162 -19.57 12.65 5.89
C ARG A 162 -18.68 13.84 5.54
N LEU A 163 -18.70 14.86 6.38
CA LEU A 163 -17.84 16.03 6.28
C LEU A 163 -16.41 15.68 6.73
N THR A 164 -15.44 16.49 6.31
CA THR A 164 -14.01 16.27 6.64
C THR A 164 -13.71 16.34 8.13
N ASN A 165 -14.51 17.06 8.90
CA ASN A 165 -14.44 17.12 10.36
C ASN A 165 -15.11 15.93 11.07
N GLY A 166 -15.62 14.95 10.32
CA GLY A 166 -16.29 13.79 10.87
C GLY A 166 -17.72 14.06 11.36
N LEU A 167 -18.38 15.15 10.96
CA LEU A 167 -19.82 15.31 11.12
C LEU A 167 -20.56 14.67 9.93
N TYR A 168 -21.77 14.19 10.17
CA TYR A 168 -22.73 13.91 9.12
C TYR A 168 -23.33 15.22 8.60
N PHE A 169 -23.69 15.24 7.32
CA PHE A 169 -24.33 16.35 6.62
C PHE A 169 -25.56 15.85 5.89
N ALA A 170 -26.63 16.64 5.94
CA ALA A 170 -27.85 16.40 5.20
C ALA A 170 -28.54 17.73 4.88
N THR A 171 -29.38 17.71 3.85
CA THR A 171 -30.23 18.83 3.47
C THR A 171 -31.64 18.67 4.01
N LEU A 172 -32.25 19.79 4.37
CA LEU A 172 -33.67 19.85 4.68
C LEU A 172 -34.33 20.98 3.91
N TYR A 173 -35.56 20.76 3.48
CA TYR A 173 -36.37 21.83 2.91
C TYR A 173 -37.74 21.95 3.54
N GLY A 174 -38.34 23.14 3.45
CA GLY A 174 -39.64 23.41 4.05
C GLY A 174 -39.99 24.89 4.18
N TRP A 175 -40.81 25.22 5.17
CA TRP A 175 -41.41 26.53 5.34
C TRP A 175 -40.96 27.17 6.65
N PHE A 176 -40.40 28.37 6.55
CA PHE A 176 -40.35 29.29 7.68
C PHE A 176 -41.67 30.06 7.80
N GLU A 177 -41.95 30.59 9.00
CA GLU A 177 -43.13 31.42 9.26
C GLU A 177 -43.13 32.66 8.34
N GLY A 178 -44.24 32.91 7.65
CA GLY A 178 -44.38 34.03 6.70
C GLY A 178 -43.75 33.82 5.32
N ALA A 179 -43.05 32.71 5.07
CA ALA A 179 -42.48 32.41 3.75
C ALA A 179 -43.58 32.02 2.74
N ASN A 180 -43.48 32.53 1.51
CA ASN A 180 -44.39 32.22 0.41
C ASN A 180 -43.88 31.13 -0.53
N ARG A 181 -42.62 30.71 -0.36
CA ARG A 181 -41.94 29.64 -1.09
C ARG A 181 -41.16 28.74 -0.12
N TYR A 182 -40.77 27.56 -0.58
CA TYR A 182 -39.88 26.65 0.16
C TYR A 182 -38.51 27.29 0.39
N ASN A 183 -37.82 26.77 1.41
CA ASN A 183 -36.49 27.14 1.84
C ASN A 183 -35.66 25.88 1.99
N LEU A 184 -34.39 25.94 1.61
CA LEU A 184 -33.44 24.84 1.67
C LEU A 184 -32.29 25.18 2.62
N VAL A 185 -32.03 24.30 3.58
CA VAL A 185 -30.99 24.45 4.60
C VAL A 185 -30.06 23.24 4.63
N ALA A 186 -28.83 23.45 5.08
CA ALA A 186 -27.88 22.40 5.40
C ALA A 186 -27.82 22.21 6.92
N ALA A 187 -27.86 20.96 7.37
CA ALA A 187 -27.70 20.59 8.76
C ALA A 187 -26.57 19.59 8.96
N THR A 188 -25.98 19.60 10.15
CA THR A 188 -24.94 18.65 10.54
C THR A 188 -25.27 17.93 11.82
N SER A 189 -24.71 16.72 11.98
CA SER A 189 -24.90 15.89 13.16
C SER A 189 -23.63 15.12 13.51
N PRO A 190 -23.24 15.01 14.79
CA PRO A 190 -22.12 14.17 15.21
C PRO A 190 -22.45 12.66 15.15
N ASP A 191 -23.72 12.30 15.34
CA ASP A 191 -24.15 10.92 15.61
C ASP A 191 -25.24 10.40 14.66
N GLY A 192 -25.81 11.27 13.82
CA GLY A 192 -26.87 10.95 12.86
C GLY A 192 -28.28 11.12 13.44
N PHE A 193 -28.40 11.37 14.74
CA PHE A 193 -29.67 11.50 15.46
C PHE A 193 -29.93 12.95 15.88
N HIS A 194 -28.91 13.66 16.36
CA HIS A 194 -29.05 15.04 16.83
C HIS A 194 -28.47 16.00 15.79
N TRP A 195 -29.33 16.76 15.13
CA TRP A 195 -28.97 17.66 14.04
C TRP A 195 -29.08 19.12 14.46
N SER A 196 -28.19 19.93 13.90
CA SER A 196 -28.20 21.39 14.02
C SER A 196 -28.12 22.00 12.63
N VAL A 197 -29.03 22.91 12.31
CA VAL A 197 -28.97 23.67 11.05
C VAL A 197 -27.70 24.52 11.07
N GLN A 198 -26.86 24.33 10.06
CA GLN A 198 -25.56 24.99 9.93
C GLN A 198 -25.64 26.25 9.06
N SER A 199 -26.44 26.21 7.99
CA SER A 199 -26.54 27.31 7.03
C SER A 199 -27.82 27.24 6.19
N VAL A 200 -28.16 28.36 5.57
CA VAL A 200 -29.19 28.44 4.52
C VAL A 200 -28.50 28.29 3.16
N ILE A 201 -28.98 27.35 2.35
CA ILE A 201 -28.47 27.14 0.99
C ILE A 201 -29.14 28.12 0.01
N ALA A 202 -30.47 28.14 0.05
CA ALA A 202 -31.31 29.02 -0.74
C ALA A 202 -32.64 29.21 0.00
N ASP A 203 -33.13 30.43 0.07
CA ASP A 203 -34.36 30.77 0.79
C ASP A 203 -35.53 31.12 -0.16
N ASP A 204 -36.64 31.55 0.43
CA ASP A 204 -37.85 31.98 -0.25
C ASP A 204 -37.67 33.24 -1.10
N ALA A 205 -36.55 33.96 -0.98
CA ALA A 205 -36.17 35.08 -1.83
C ALA A 205 -35.28 34.66 -3.03
N CYS A 206 -35.02 33.36 -3.21
CA CYS A 206 -34.23 32.84 -4.32
C CYS A 206 -34.76 33.34 -5.69
N PRO A 207 -33.93 34.04 -6.49
CA PRO A 207 -34.38 34.74 -7.70
C PRO A 207 -34.65 33.80 -8.88
N LEU A 208 -34.33 32.52 -8.75
CA LEU A 208 -34.50 31.54 -9.82
C LEU A 208 -36.00 31.27 -10.07
N PRO A 209 -36.40 31.04 -11.33
CA PRO A 209 -37.79 30.80 -11.71
C PRO A 209 -38.29 29.46 -11.16
N GLY A 210 -39.55 29.44 -10.74
CA GLY A 210 -40.21 28.27 -10.14
C GLY A 210 -41.13 28.69 -8.99
N ALA A 211 -42.39 28.25 -9.05
CA ALA A 211 -43.42 28.70 -8.11
C ALA A 211 -43.26 28.09 -6.71
N GLU A 212 -42.59 26.94 -6.59
CA GLU A 212 -42.36 26.27 -5.30
C GLU A 212 -41.20 26.89 -4.53
N GLY A 213 -40.15 27.32 -5.23
CA GLY A 213 -38.87 27.71 -4.63
C GLY A 213 -37.96 26.52 -4.30
N PRO A 214 -36.78 26.76 -3.70
CA PRO A 214 -35.78 25.74 -3.47
C PRO A 214 -36.31 24.67 -2.50
N CYS A 215 -36.49 23.44 -2.99
CA CYS A 215 -37.04 22.33 -2.23
C CYS A 215 -36.15 21.07 -2.30
N GLU A 216 -36.67 19.96 -2.82
CA GLU A 216 -35.98 18.66 -2.95
C GLU A 216 -34.57 18.83 -3.52
N ALA A 217 -33.56 18.22 -2.89
CA ALA A 217 -32.16 18.53 -3.16
C ALA A 217 -31.28 17.30 -3.06
N THR A 218 -30.14 17.35 -3.75
CA THR A 218 -29.06 16.36 -3.67
C THR A 218 -27.73 17.09 -3.49
N THR A 219 -26.83 16.51 -2.70
CA THR A 219 -25.49 17.07 -2.48
C THR A 219 -24.41 16.03 -2.73
N VAL A 220 -23.36 16.41 -3.46
CA VAL A 220 -22.14 15.61 -3.62
C VAL A 220 -20.90 16.43 -3.33
N ARG A 221 -19.81 15.75 -2.98
CA ARG A 221 -18.47 16.34 -2.97
C ARG A 221 -17.83 16.16 -4.34
N LEU A 222 -17.46 17.27 -4.97
CA LEU A 222 -16.72 17.27 -6.23
C LEU A 222 -15.25 16.86 -6.01
N ALA A 223 -14.56 16.50 -7.09
CA ALA A 223 -13.17 16.06 -7.04
C ALA A 223 -12.20 17.13 -6.49
N ASP A 224 -12.56 18.41 -6.60
CA ASP A 224 -11.81 19.54 -6.05
C ASP A 224 -12.13 19.84 -4.57
N GLY A 225 -12.96 19.01 -3.93
CA GLY A 225 -13.31 19.09 -2.52
C GLY A 225 -14.53 19.95 -2.20
N ARG A 226 -15.02 20.78 -3.14
CA ARG A 226 -16.23 21.59 -2.94
C ARG A 226 -17.46 20.69 -2.81
N LEU A 227 -18.42 21.11 -1.99
CA LEU A 227 -19.76 20.56 -2.02
C LEU A 227 -20.55 21.24 -3.13
N MET A 228 -21.26 20.46 -3.93
CA MET A 228 -22.23 20.96 -4.91
C MET A 228 -23.61 20.45 -4.50
N VAL A 229 -24.56 21.38 -4.40
CA VAL A 229 -25.97 21.07 -4.20
C VAL A 229 -26.75 21.39 -5.46
N VAL A 230 -27.62 20.47 -5.86
CA VAL A 230 -28.61 20.65 -6.93
C VAL A 230 -29.98 20.53 -6.29
N PHE A 231 -30.91 21.43 -6.61
CA PHE A 231 -32.22 21.45 -5.99
C PHE A 231 -33.34 21.85 -6.93
N ARG A 232 -34.52 21.32 -6.63
CA ARG A 232 -35.76 21.55 -7.35
C ARG A 232 -36.31 22.96 -7.07
N LEU A 233 -36.96 23.53 -8.09
CA LEU A 233 -37.67 24.82 -8.03
C LEU A 233 -39.17 24.70 -8.41
N GLY A 234 -39.59 23.52 -8.84
CA GLY A 234 -40.94 23.17 -9.32
C GLY A 234 -40.87 22.35 -10.60
N GLY A 235 -41.97 21.71 -11.02
CA GLY A 235 -42.00 20.91 -12.25
C GLY A 235 -42.26 21.70 -13.53
N TYR A 236 -43.14 22.69 -13.47
CA TYR A 236 -43.54 23.52 -14.63
C TYR A 236 -43.87 24.95 -14.22
N VAL A 237 -43.62 25.90 -15.13
CA VAL A 237 -44.16 27.28 -15.09
C VAL A 237 -44.70 27.59 -16.48
N ASP A 238 -45.96 28.02 -16.59
CA ASP A 238 -46.62 28.35 -17.87
C ASP A 238 -46.50 27.27 -18.97
N LYS A 239 -46.52 25.99 -18.56
CA LYS A 239 -46.32 24.79 -19.39
C LYS A 239 -44.89 24.54 -19.89
N GLU A 240 -43.92 25.34 -19.47
CA GLU A 240 -42.50 25.10 -19.70
C GLU A 240 -41.85 24.42 -18.49
N SER A 241 -40.89 23.52 -18.74
CA SER A 241 -40.15 22.83 -17.67
C SER A 241 -39.23 23.79 -16.95
N VAL A 242 -39.22 23.73 -15.63
CA VAL A 242 -38.27 24.50 -14.81
C VAL A 242 -36.89 23.82 -14.84
N LEU A 243 -35.82 24.60 -14.87
CA LEU A 243 -34.44 24.09 -14.75
C LEU A 243 -34.05 23.96 -13.29
N TYR A 244 -33.21 22.98 -12.97
CA TYR A 244 -32.65 22.86 -11.63
C TYR A 244 -31.89 24.13 -11.20
N GLY A 245 -31.92 24.42 -9.89
CA GLY A 245 -30.97 25.34 -9.27
C GLY A 245 -29.74 24.59 -8.80
N GLN A 246 -28.58 25.26 -8.78
CA GLN A 246 -27.35 24.73 -8.19
C GLN A 246 -26.58 25.79 -7.41
N SER A 247 -25.83 25.34 -6.41
CA SER A 247 -24.92 26.16 -5.62
C SER A 247 -23.72 25.32 -5.13
N TRP A 248 -22.64 26.00 -4.72
CA TRP A 248 -21.43 25.36 -4.22
C TRP A 248 -21.03 25.91 -2.86
N SER A 249 -20.38 25.06 -2.08
CA SER A 249 -19.70 25.42 -0.84
C SER A 249 -18.26 24.94 -0.88
N SER A 250 -17.33 25.83 -0.49
CA SER A 250 -15.90 25.53 -0.37
C SER A 250 -15.47 25.31 1.09
N ASP A 251 -16.41 25.33 2.04
CA ASP A 251 -16.15 25.38 3.48
C ASP A 251 -17.00 24.38 4.28
N GLU A 252 -17.31 23.24 3.66
CA GLU A 252 -18.09 22.13 4.24
C GLU A 252 -19.55 22.52 4.56
N GLY A 253 -20.17 23.31 3.68
CA GLY A 253 -21.57 23.70 3.75
C GLY A 253 -21.85 24.80 4.79
N ARG A 254 -20.84 25.59 5.18
CA ARG A 254 -21.05 26.73 6.10
C ARG A 254 -21.53 27.97 5.33
N THR A 255 -20.99 28.18 4.14
CA THR A 255 -21.43 29.22 3.21
C THR A 255 -21.64 28.63 1.83
N TRP A 256 -22.53 29.27 1.07
CA TRP A 256 -22.93 28.85 -0.27
C TRP A 256 -22.82 30.01 -1.24
N THR A 257 -22.43 29.73 -2.48
CA THR A 257 -22.48 30.70 -3.56
C THR A 257 -23.92 31.09 -3.87
N ALA A 258 -24.12 32.21 -4.58
CA ALA A 258 -25.45 32.56 -5.07
C ALA A 258 -26.02 31.44 -5.97
N PRO A 259 -27.28 31.01 -5.75
CA PRO A 259 -27.97 30.08 -6.63
C PRO A 259 -27.95 30.49 -8.09
N ILE A 260 -27.69 29.54 -8.99
CA ILE A 260 -27.84 29.73 -10.45
C ILE A 260 -28.64 28.58 -11.06
N ASN A 261 -29.34 28.81 -12.17
CA ASN A 261 -29.97 27.73 -12.92
C ASN A 261 -28.92 26.89 -13.66
N MET A 262 -29.14 25.58 -13.71
CA MET A 262 -28.38 24.65 -14.53
C MET A 262 -28.69 24.84 -16.01
N ALA A 263 -27.70 24.63 -16.88
CA ALA A 263 -27.90 24.62 -18.32
C ALA A 263 -28.28 23.21 -18.81
N GLY A 264 -29.58 22.96 -19.02
CA GLY A 264 -30.08 21.73 -19.66
C GLY A 264 -30.91 20.82 -18.75
N PRO A 265 -30.41 20.37 -17.58
CA PRO A 265 -31.17 19.53 -16.65
C PRO A 265 -32.46 20.18 -16.14
N LYS A 266 -33.55 19.41 -16.19
CA LYS A 266 -34.92 19.85 -15.85
C LYS A 266 -35.34 19.33 -14.49
N SER A 267 -36.16 20.12 -13.80
CA SER A 267 -36.40 20.05 -12.36
C SER A 267 -37.54 19.11 -11.93
N VAL A 268 -37.19 18.14 -11.09
CA VAL A 268 -38.03 17.29 -10.20
C VAL A 268 -37.13 16.85 -9.04
N GLU A 269 -37.42 15.87 -8.19
CA GLU A 269 -36.43 15.37 -7.22
C GLU A 269 -35.11 14.95 -7.93
N PRO A 270 -33.97 15.59 -7.62
CA PRO A 270 -32.69 15.23 -8.20
C PRO A 270 -31.99 14.14 -7.39
N SER A 271 -31.31 13.22 -8.08
CA SER A 271 -30.37 12.27 -7.48
C SER A 271 -29.00 12.41 -8.12
N MET A 272 -27.94 12.56 -7.32
CA MET A 272 -26.60 12.85 -7.85
C MET A 272 -25.53 11.99 -7.20
N ILE A 273 -24.62 11.47 -8.03
CA ILE A 273 -23.43 10.72 -7.61
C ILE A 273 -22.19 11.31 -8.30
N ALA A 274 -21.19 11.69 -7.50
CA ALA A 274 -19.84 11.90 -7.99
C ALA A 274 -19.12 10.55 -8.10
N MET A 275 -18.83 10.12 -9.33
CA MET A 275 -18.19 8.83 -9.59
C MET A 275 -16.67 8.89 -9.35
N PRO A 276 -16.04 7.77 -8.99
CA PRO A 276 -14.58 7.61 -8.92
C PRO A 276 -13.79 8.14 -10.12
N SER A 277 -14.37 8.09 -11.32
CA SER A 277 -13.79 8.55 -12.58
C SER A 277 -13.76 10.08 -12.75
N GLY A 278 -14.24 10.82 -11.76
CA GLY A 278 -14.45 12.27 -11.81
C GLY A 278 -15.65 12.70 -12.66
N VAL A 279 -16.45 11.76 -13.16
CA VAL A 279 -17.74 12.07 -13.80
C VAL A 279 -18.77 12.29 -12.71
N VAL A 280 -19.61 13.32 -12.83
CA VAL A 280 -20.79 13.48 -11.97
C VAL A 280 -22.01 13.04 -12.76
N ALA A 281 -22.78 12.10 -12.19
CA ALA A 281 -24.04 11.65 -12.74
C ALA A 281 -25.19 12.27 -11.95
N LEU A 282 -26.16 12.83 -12.65
CA LEU A 282 -27.40 13.38 -12.12
C LEU A 282 -28.56 12.64 -12.80
N SER A 283 -29.57 12.20 -12.06
CA SER A 283 -30.82 11.71 -12.62
C SER A 283 -32.01 12.51 -12.12
N GLY A 284 -33.09 12.48 -12.89
CA GLY A 284 -34.32 13.22 -12.63
C GLY A 284 -35.00 13.59 -13.95
N GLY A 285 -35.73 14.72 -13.96
CA GLY A 285 -36.47 15.14 -15.14
C GLY A 285 -37.76 15.90 -14.89
N ARG A 286 -38.76 15.48 -15.68
CA ARG A 286 -40.04 16.13 -15.99
C ARG A 286 -39.98 17.26 -17.05
N PRO A 287 -40.47 17.00 -18.29
CA PRO A 287 -40.95 15.73 -18.83
C PRO A 287 -39.81 14.72 -19.04
N GLY A 288 -40.13 13.44 -18.87
CA GLY A 288 -39.24 12.32 -19.18
C GLY A 288 -38.35 11.84 -18.02
N LEU A 289 -37.53 10.83 -18.32
CA LEU A 289 -36.58 10.18 -17.41
C LEU A 289 -35.18 10.30 -17.99
N TRP A 290 -34.29 10.97 -17.25
CA TRP A 290 -32.98 11.33 -17.76
C TRP A 290 -31.88 10.90 -16.79
N VAL A 291 -30.73 10.54 -17.37
CA VAL A 291 -29.43 10.59 -16.71
C VAL A 291 -28.60 11.64 -17.43
N TRP A 292 -28.16 12.66 -16.72
CA TRP A 292 -27.20 13.65 -17.18
C TRP A 292 -25.82 13.34 -16.62
N LEU A 293 -24.80 13.48 -17.46
CA LEU A 293 -23.41 13.23 -17.13
C LEU A 293 -22.59 14.49 -17.36
N ASP A 294 -21.96 14.97 -16.28
CA ASP A 294 -20.89 15.95 -16.36
C ASP A 294 -19.54 15.24 -16.41
N ARG A 295 -18.92 15.30 -17.60
CA ARG A 295 -17.64 14.66 -17.89
C ARG A 295 -16.47 15.27 -17.11
N LYS A 296 -16.54 16.56 -16.80
CA LYS A 296 -15.46 17.29 -16.10
C LYS A 296 -15.57 17.15 -14.58
N GLY A 297 -16.78 16.94 -14.08
CA GLY A 297 -17.05 16.84 -12.65
C GLY A 297 -16.98 18.17 -11.92
N ASP A 298 -17.25 19.27 -12.63
CA ASP A 298 -17.28 20.64 -12.11
C ASP A 298 -18.71 21.19 -11.93
N GLY A 299 -19.72 20.44 -12.37
CA GLY A 299 -21.14 20.77 -12.28
C GLY A 299 -21.65 21.70 -13.40
N GLN A 300 -20.85 22.01 -14.41
CA GLN A 300 -21.18 23.09 -15.35
C GLN A 300 -21.75 22.59 -16.69
N THR A 301 -21.24 21.48 -17.22
CA THR A 301 -21.60 21.00 -18.56
C THR A 301 -22.15 19.59 -18.54
N TRP A 302 -23.36 19.40 -19.07
CA TRP A 302 -24.11 18.17 -18.91
C TRP A 302 -24.52 17.54 -20.25
N GLN A 303 -24.34 16.23 -20.36
CA GLN A 303 -24.76 15.43 -21.51
C GLN A 303 -25.84 14.44 -21.10
N ARG A 304 -26.91 14.28 -21.89
CA ARG A 304 -28.11 13.53 -21.47
C ARG A 304 -28.23 12.14 -22.11
N VAL A 305 -28.78 11.20 -21.35
CA VAL A 305 -29.20 9.87 -21.78
C VAL A 305 -30.69 9.72 -21.51
N ASP A 306 -31.46 9.31 -22.53
CA ASP A 306 -32.92 9.15 -22.45
C ASP A 306 -33.28 7.74 -21.93
N ILE A 307 -33.64 7.67 -20.65
CA ILE A 307 -33.99 6.42 -19.98
C ILE A 307 -35.40 5.97 -20.35
N ARG A 308 -36.33 6.91 -20.60
CA ARG A 308 -37.68 6.60 -21.05
C ARG A 308 -37.66 5.89 -22.41
N ALA A 309 -36.92 6.44 -23.37
CA ALA A 309 -36.77 5.82 -24.68
C ALA A 309 -36.09 4.44 -24.58
N HIS A 310 -35.14 4.29 -23.65
CA HIS A 310 -34.52 2.99 -23.38
C HIS A 310 -35.53 1.98 -22.82
N HIS A 311 -36.34 2.37 -21.83
CA HIS A 311 -37.39 1.54 -21.25
C HIS A 311 -38.38 1.08 -22.32
N ASN A 312 -38.96 2.02 -23.07
CA ASN A 312 -39.99 1.73 -24.08
C ASN A 312 -39.50 0.78 -25.19
N ARG A 313 -38.21 0.84 -25.52
CA ARG A 313 -37.59 -0.09 -26.47
C ARG A 313 -37.47 -1.50 -25.91
N CYS A 314 -37.15 -1.63 -24.62
CA CYS A 314 -36.91 -2.93 -23.97
C CYS A 314 -38.22 -3.57 -23.46
N VAL A 315 -39.20 -2.77 -23.07
CA VAL A 315 -40.47 -3.18 -22.48
C VAL A 315 -41.66 -2.58 -23.27
N PRO A 316 -41.81 -2.93 -24.56
CA PRO A 316 -42.82 -2.30 -25.43
C PRO A 316 -44.28 -2.60 -25.02
N ALA A 317 -44.50 -3.64 -24.20
CA ALA A 317 -45.82 -3.97 -23.67
C ALA A 317 -46.28 -3.05 -22.53
N GLU A 318 -45.34 -2.37 -21.86
CA GLU A 318 -45.59 -1.48 -20.74
C GLU A 318 -44.88 -0.13 -20.96
N PRO A 319 -45.21 0.65 -22.01
CA PRO A 319 -44.49 1.88 -22.31
C PRO A 319 -44.81 3.00 -21.30
N ILE A 320 -43.88 3.95 -21.16
CA ILE A 320 -44.03 5.22 -20.47
C ILE A 320 -44.33 6.30 -21.51
N SER A 321 -45.45 7.01 -21.38
CA SER A 321 -45.91 8.02 -22.35
C SER A 321 -44.87 9.10 -22.68
N GLU A 322 -44.88 9.52 -23.96
CA GLU A 322 -44.11 10.66 -24.46
C GLU A 322 -44.78 12.01 -24.20
N SER A 323 -46.10 12.04 -23.95
CA SER A 323 -46.91 13.25 -23.76
C SER A 323 -46.41 14.12 -22.60
N GLU A 324 -46.18 15.42 -22.80
CA GLU A 324 -45.70 16.39 -21.79
C GLU A 324 -46.81 16.93 -20.85
N GLY A 325 -46.56 17.08 -19.54
CA GLY A 325 -47.51 17.69 -18.59
C GLY A 325 -47.36 17.27 -17.11
N TRP A 326 -48.30 17.59 -16.23
CA TRP A 326 -48.27 17.08 -14.83
C TRP A 326 -48.66 15.58 -14.75
N ASP A 327 -49.60 15.15 -15.60
CA ASP A 327 -50.16 13.80 -15.58
C ASP A 327 -49.39 12.79 -16.46
N HIS A 328 -48.05 12.83 -16.34
CA HIS A 328 -47.16 11.89 -17.00
C HIS A 328 -47.29 10.47 -16.44
N GLN A 329 -47.03 9.47 -17.29
CA GLN A 329 -46.99 8.06 -16.87
C GLN A 329 -45.72 7.65 -16.08
N THR A 330 -45.05 8.62 -15.47
CA THR A 330 -43.93 8.49 -14.52
C THR A 330 -43.93 9.72 -13.63
N SER A 331 -43.54 9.58 -12.37
CA SER A 331 -43.27 10.75 -11.51
C SER A 331 -41.97 11.46 -11.93
N ALA A 332 -41.10 10.80 -12.67
CA ALA A 332 -39.72 11.22 -12.92
C ALA A 332 -38.84 11.31 -11.65
N TYR A 333 -39.32 10.77 -10.52
CA TYR A 333 -38.50 10.54 -9.34
C TYR A 333 -37.59 9.35 -9.61
N THR A 334 -36.33 9.52 -9.29
CA THR A 334 -35.29 8.55 -9.58
C THR A 334 -34.24 8.60 -8.49
N GLU A 335 -33.63 7.46 -8.20
CA GLU A 335 -32.46 7.39 -7.33
C GLU A 335 -31.33 6.60 -7.99
N LEU A 336 -30.11 7.08 -7.79
CA LEU A 336 -28.88 6.43 -8.23
C LEU A 336 -28.21 5.73 -7.04
N ALA A 337 -27.83 4.46 -7.25
CA ALA A 337 -26.93 3.75 -6.34
C ALA A 337 -25.67 3.31 -7.09
N MET A 338 -24.50 3.46 -6.47
CA MET A 338 -23.25 2.96 -7.03
C MET A 338 -23.13 1.45 -6.79
N LEU A 339 -23.04 0.66 -7.86
CA LEU A 339 -22.73 -0.77 -7.77
C LEU A 339 -21.21 -0.97 -7.67
N ASP A 340 -20.46 -0.23 -8.49
CA ASP A 340 -19.00 -0.19 -8.51
C ASP A 340 -18.49 1.10 -9.19
N ALA A 341 -17.19 1.17 -9.49
CA ALA A 341 -16.53 2.36 -10.03
C ALA A 341 -17.03 2.82 -11.42
N THR A 342 -17.67 1.95 -12.19
CA THR A 342 -18.19 2.28 -13.54
C THR A 342 -19.68 2.00 -13.69
N ASN A 343 -20.29 1.25 -12.78
CA ASN A 343 -21.69 0.85 -12.84
C ASN A 343 -22.52 1.57 -11.78
N LEU A 344 -23.55 2.27 -12.25
CA LEU A 344 -24.65 2.77 -11.43
C LEU A 344 -25.88 1.89 -11.62
N LEU A 345 -26.73 1.84 -10.60
CA LEU A 345 -28.09 1.36 -10.69
C LEU A 345 -29.01 2.58 -10.62
N LEU A 346 -29.88 2.73 -11.61
CA LEU A 346 -30.92 3.75 -11.63
C LEU A 346 -32.26 3.09 -11.35
N ILE A 347 -32.98 3.55 -10.33
CA ILE A 347 -34.37 3.15 -10.06
C ILE A 347 -35.34 4.24 -10.54
N TYR A 348 -36.51 3.84 -11.05
CA TYR A 348 -37.56 4.74 -11.51
C TYR A 348 -38.93 4.05 -11.52
N ASP A 349 -40.00 4.86 -11.59
CA ASP A 349 -41.36 4.36 -11.64
C ASP A 349 -42.02 4.47 -13.02
N ARG A 350 -43.06 3.67 -13.19
CA ARG A 350 -44.05 3.76 -14.26
C ARG A 350 -45.44 3.74 -13.64
N ILE A 351 -46.17 4.82 -13.85
CA ILE A 351 -47.51 5.08 -13.31
C ILE A 351 -48.49 5.32 -14.45
N PRO A 352 -48.99 4.27 -15.14
CA PRO A 352 -49.71 4.39 -16.42
C PRO A 352 -50.98 5.25 -16.39
N ASN A 353 -51.53 5.52 -15.20
CA ASN A 353 -52.73 6.33 -14.97
C ASN A 353 -52.45 7.69 -14.33
N GLY A 354 -51.17 8.08 -14.29
CA GLY A 354 -50.75 9.38 -13.79
C GLY A 354 -50.84 9.52 -12.27
N HIS A 355 -50.82 10.75 -11.78
CA HIS A 355 -50.64 11.05 -10.35
C HIS A 355 -51.96 11.04 -9.56
N VAL A 356 -53.10 11.12 -10.25
CA VAL A 356 -54.42 11.38 -9.64
C VAL A 356 -55.34 10.17 -9.63
N HIS A 357 -55.02 9.11 -10.40
CA HIS A 357 -55.91 7.97 -10.56
C HIS A 357 -55.20 6.64 -10.30
N LEU A 358 -55.90 5.74 -9.60
CA LEU A 358 -55.45 4.36 -9.46
C LEU A 358 -55.48 3.62 -10.80
N PRO A 359 -54.62 2.61 -10.99
CA PRO A 359 -54.66 1.75 -12.18
C PRO A 359 -56.02 1.05 -12.33
N PRO A 360 -56.59 0.95 -13.56
CA PRO A 360 -57.76 0.15 -13.83
C PRO A 360 -57.45 -1.35 -13.72
N PRO A 361 -58.46 -2.23 -13.61
CA PRO A 361 -58.25 -3.68 -13.57
C PRO A 361 -57.39 -4.18 -14.73
N GLY A 362 -56.35 -4.97 -14.41
CA GLY A 362 -55.41 -5.52 -15.40
C GLY A 362 -54.21 -4.62 -15.72
N VAL A 363 -54.12 -3.43 -15.11
CA VAL A 363 -52.97 -2.53 -15.20
C VAL A 363 -52.37 -2.33 -13.81
N SER A 364 -51.05 -2.20 -13.70
CA SER A 364 -50.35 -1.95 -12.44
C SER A 364 -49.37 -0.78 -12.56
N ASN A 365 -49.24 -0.03 -11.47
CA ASN A 365 -48.04 0.76 -11.22
C ASN A 365 -46.84 -0.20 -11.05
N SER A 366 -45.65 0.24 -11.46
CA SER A 366 -44.47 -0.62 -11.45
C SER A 366 -43.19 0.16 -11.24
N ILE A 367 -42.21 -0.49 -10.61
CA ILE A 367 -40.89 0.06 -10.29
C ILE A 367 -39.84 -0.76 -11.03
N TRP A 368 -38.87 -0.07 -11.61
CA TRP A 368 -37.87 -0.67 -12.48
C TRP A 368 -36.48 -0.17 -12.12
N VAL A 369 -35.48 -1.03 -12.33
CA VAL A 369 -34.07 -0.66 -12.26
C VAL A 369 -33.35 -0.95 -13.57
N VAL A 370 -32.37 -0.11 -13.90
CA VAL A 370 -31.45 -0.30 -15.03
C VAL A 370 -30.02 -0.10 -14.53
N ARG A 371 -29.12 -1.01 -14.92
CA ARG A 371 -27.68 -0.77 -14.76
C ARG A 371 -27.21 0.18 -15.85
N VAL A 372 -26.57 1.27 -15.43
CA VAL A 372 -25.95 2.28 -16.28
C VAL A 372 -24.43 2.18 -16.11
N THR A 373 -23.74 1.62 -17.10
CA THR A 373 -22.27 1.55 -17.15
C THR A 373 -21.72 2.78 -17.86
N ILE A 374 -20.82 3.53 -17.23
CA ILE A 374 -20.27 4.78 -17.78
C ILE A 374 -18.74 4.64 -17.96
N GLU A 375 -18.29 4.82 -19.19
CA GLU A 375 -16.89 4.69 -19.62
C GLU A 375 -16.44 5.98 -20.35
N ARG A 376 -15.15 6.29 -20.41
CA ARG A 376 -14.65 7.44 -21.22
C ARG A 376 -14.29 7.01 -22.65
N SER A 377 -14.87 7.67 -23.66
CA SER A 377 -14.63 7.38 -25.10
C SER A 377 -13.32 7.99 -25.59
N GLY A 378 -12.44 7.21 -26.23
CA GLY A 378 -11.16 7.68 -26.80
C GLY A 378 -9.91 7.33 -25.97
N ALA A 379 -10.06 6.63 -24.86
CA ALA A 379 -8.96 6.02 -24.13
C ALA A 379 -8.93 4.51 -24.39
N SER A 380 -7.93 4.04 -25.13
CA SER A 380 -7.35 2.73 -24.84
C SER A 380 -7.06 2.68 -23.33
N GLN A 381 -7.89 1.93 -22.58
CA GLN A 381 -7.83 1.69 -21.14
C GLN A 381 -6.90 2.63 -20.35
N LYS A 382 -7.38 3.84 -20.07
CA LYS A 382 -6.84 4.74 -19.05
C LYS A 382 -7.98 5.14 -18.14
N MET A 383 -8.27 4.27 -17.16
CA MET A 383 -8.95 4.68 -15.94
C MET A 383 -8.02 5.68 -15.23
N ASN A 384 -8.46 6.92 -15.11
CA ASN A 384 -7.86 7.85 -14.15
C ASN A 384 -8.24 7.36 -12.75
N PRO A 385 -7.27 7.08 -11.87
CA PRO A 385 -7.52 6.66 -10.51
C PRO A 385 -8.12 7.80 -9.68
N THR A 386 -9.17 7.45 -8.96
CA THR A 386 -9.79 8.12 -7.80
C THR A 386 -8.93 9.18 -7.11
N ALA A 387 -9.47 10.40 -6.99
CA ALA A 387 -9.12 11.32 -5.92
C ALA A 387 -9.52 10.68 -4.58
N ARG A 388 -8.52 10.28 -3.79
CA ARG A 388 -8.69 9.84 -2.39
C ARG A 388 -9.10 11.05 -1.55
N THR A 389 -10.20 10.93 -0.82
CA THR A 389 -10.56 11.86 0.27
C THR A 389 -9.48 11.80 1.35
N ALA A 390 -9.06 12.95 1.87
CA ALA A 390 -7.97 13.10 2.85
C ALA A 390 -8.21 12.43 4.22
N THR A 391 -9.22 11.58 4.38
CA THR A 391 -9.60 10.90 5.62
C THR A 391 -9.00 9.51 5.83
N ASP A 392 -8.37 8.89 4.82
CA ASP A 392 -7.82 7.51 4.89
C ASP A 392 -6.30 7.41 5.13
N PHE A 393 -5.58 8.53 5.29
CA PHE A 393 -4.13 8.49 5.51
C PHE A 393 -3.79 7.94 6.90
N ALA A 394 -3.04 6.84 6.97
CA ALA A 394 -2.65 6.17 8.22
C ALA A 394 -1.16 6.36 8.57
N LEU A 395 -0.88 6.60 9.85
CA LEU A 395 0.47 6.44 10.38
C LEU A 395 0.68 4.99 10.79
N GLU A 396 1.85 4.47 10.42
CA GLU A 396 2.28 3.11 10.71
C GLU A 396 3.68 3.13 11.33
N ALA A 397 4.04 2.08 12.04
CA ALA A 397 5.41 1.88 12.54
C ALA A 397 5.92 0.52 12.06
N LEU A 398 7.21 0.44 11.74
CA LEU A 398 7.88 -0.83 11.50
C LEU A 398 8.84 -1.13 12.66
N VAL A 399 8.69 -2.32 13.24
CA VAL A 399 9.50 -2.83 14.34
C VAL A 399 10.42 -3.90 13.76
N ASP A 400 11.71 -3.61 13.58
CA ASP A 400 12.72 -4.62 13.26
C ASP A 400 13.26 -5.18 14.58
N PHE A 401 12.46 -6.04 15.19
CA PHE A 401 12.56 -6.37 16.62
C PHE A 401 13.94 -6.87 17.12
N PRO A 402 14.76 -7.59 16.33
CA PRO A 402 16.12 -7.89 16.74
C PRO A 402 16.94 -6.65 17.06
N ASP A 403 16.82 -5.57 16.27
CA ASP A 403 17.55 -4.32 16.53
C ASP A 403 17.07 -3.69 17.83
N ASP A 404 15.75 -3.60 18.04
CA ASP A 404 15.17 -3.12 19.31
C ASP A 404 15.66 -3.93 20.53
N ALA A 405 15.79 -5.25 20.39
CA ALA A 405 16.21 -6.14 21.48
C ALA A 405 17.73 -6.11 21.74
N LEU A 406 18.55 -6.04 20.69
CA LEU A 406 20.01 -6.02 20.80
C LEU A 406 20.52 -4.78 21.56
N ILE A 407 19.81 -3.66 21.41
CA ILE A 407 20.21 -2.36 21.99
C ILE A 407 19.47 -2.00 23.28
N ALA A 408 18.46 -2.78 23.69
CA ALA A 408 17.68 -2.50 24.89
C ALA A 408 18.53 -2.48 26.17
N GLY A 409 19.70 -3.13 26.15
CA GLY A 409 20.58 -3.28 27.32
C GLY A 409 19.95 -4.13 28.43
N ARG A 410 18.89 -4.88 28.11
CA ARG A 410 18.14 -5.77 28.99
C ARG A 410 17.25 -6.72 28.18
N ALA A 411 16.76 -7.76 28.83
CA ALA A 411 15.68 -8.57 28.27
C ALA A 411 14.37 -7.75 28.21
N ILE A 412 13.75 -7.69 27.04
CA ILE A 412 12.40 -7.15 26.84
C ILE A 412 11.40 -8.20 27.32
N THR A 413 10.37 -7.75 28.05
CA THR A 413 9.32 -8.60 28.65
C THR A 413 7.97 -8.27 28.04
N PRO A 414 6.91 -9.07 28.29
CA PRO A 414 5.58 -8.75 27.78
C PRO A 414 5.08 -7.36 28.19
N ALA A 415 5.45 -6.88 29.39
CA ALA A 415 5.11 -5.53 29.85
C ALA A 415 5.76 -4.44 28.98
N HIS A 416 7.03 -4.63 28.60
CA HIS A 416 7.73 -3.70 27.71
C HIS A 416 7.09 -3.64 26.32
N VAL A 417 6.71 -4.79 25.76
CA VAL A 417 6.00 -4.85 24.46
C VAL A 417 4.64 -4.16 24.56
N ASP A 418 3.89 -4.38 25.65
CA ASP A 418 2.62 -3.70 25.90
C ASP A 418 2.79 -2.18 25.99
N ALA A 419 3.79 -1.71 26.74
CA ALA A 419 4.10 -0.29 26.87
C ALA A 419 4.52 0.33 25.53
N MET A 420 5.29 -0.39 24.70
CA MET A 420 5.64 0.07 23.35
C MET A 420 4.39 0.22 22.48
N MET A 421 3.49 -0.76 22.48
CA MET A 421 2.23 -0.67 21.72
C MET A 421 1.36 0.49 22.21
N ALA A 422 1.30 0.73 23.52
CA ALA A 422 0.61 1.89 24.09
C ALA A 422 1.22 3.22 23.61
N GLU A 423 2.55 3.35 23.60
CA GLU A 423 3.22 4.56 23.11
C GLU A 423 3.04 4.77 21.60
N LEU A 424 3.11 3.70 20.80
CA LEU A 424 2.82 3.78 19.37
C LEU A 424 1.38 4.23 19.13
N LYS A 425 0.41 3.68 19.87
CA LYS A 425 -0.98 4.12 19.82
C LYS A 425 -1.12 5.60 20.20
N ARG A 426 -0.39 6.06 21.22
CA ARG A 426 -0.37 7.47 21.65
C ARG A 426 0.17 8.42 20.57
N LEU A 427 1.05 7.94 19.69
CA LEU A 427 1.52 8.66 18.51
C LEU A 427 0.53 8.65 17.33
N GLY A 428 -0.67 8.09 17.48
CA GLY A 428 -1.65 8.00 16.39
C GLY A 428 -1.34 6.91 15.36
N ILE A 429 -0.36 6.03 15.64
CA ILE A 429 -0.12 4.83 14.84
C ILE A 429 -1.37 3.95 14.86
N ARG A 430 -1.72 3.41 13.68
CA ARG A 430 -2.85 2.49 13.52
C ARG A 430 -2.40 1.06 13.24
N ARG A 431 -1.22 0.89 12.66
CA ARG A 431 -0.66 -0.40 12.26
C ARG A 431 0.81 -0.53 12.61
N VAL A 432 1.19 -1.70 13.08
CA VAL A 432 2.57 -2.09 13.36
C VAL A 432 2.97 -3.23 12.42
N SER A 433 4.05 -3.04 11.68
CA SER A 433 4.69 -4.09 10.86
C SER A 433 5.82 -4.69 11.68
N TRP A 434 5.64 -5.92 12.16
CA TRP A 434 6.55 -6.57 13.09
C TRP A 434 7.49 -7.55 12.38
N GLY A 435 8.80 -7.26 12.40
CA GLY A 435 9.84 -8.10 11.82
C GLY A 435 9.81 -9.52 12.37
N TRP A 436 9.52 -10.49 11.51
CA TRP A 436 9.50 -11.91 11.87
C TRP A 436 10.87 -12.55 11.62
N TYR A 437 11.40 -13.23 12.64
CA TYR A 437 12.77 -13.77 12.67
C TYR A 437 12.82 -15.20 13.24
N GLY A 438 11.83 -16.02 12.88
CA GLY A 438 11.69 -17.39 13.41
C GLY A 438 10.73 -17.51 14.59
N ASP A 439 9.98 -16.45 14.91
CA ASP A 439 9.04 -16.39 16.02
C ASP A 439 8.04 -17.56 15.98
N GLY A 440 7.93 -18.30 17.08
CA GLY A 440 7.06 -19.47 17.19
C GLY A 440 7.58 -20.74 16.50
N MET A 441 8.78 -20.71 15.91
CA MET A 441 9.41 -21.83 15.21
C MET A 441 10.63 -22.41 15.94
N GLY A 442 10.88 -21.98 17.19
CA GLY A 442 12.07 -22.37 17.97
C GLY A 442 13.26 -21.42 17.81
N ASP A 443 13.01 -20.20 17.32
CA ASP A 443 13.92 -19.07 17.12
C ASP A 443 15.18 -19.37 16.26
N MET A 444 15.81 -18.31 15.75
CA MET A 444 17.13 -18.44 15.15
C MET A 444 18.17 -18.85 16.21
N ARG A 445 19.16 -19.66 15.80
CA ARG A 445 20.33 -19.89 16.63
C ARG A 445 21.15 -18.61 16.65
N ILE A 446 21.37 -18.07 17.84
CA ILE A 446 22.05 -16.78 18.08
C ILE A 446 23.30 -16.98 18.95
N PRO A 447 24.35 -16.16 18.80
CA PRO A 447 25.61 -16.34 19.51
C PRO A 447 25.56 -15.72 20.92
N THR A 448 24.79 -16.32 21.83
CA THR A 448 24.49 -15.73 23.16
C THR A 448 25.72 -15.46 24.03
N GLY A 449 26.82 -16.20 23.81
CA GLY A 449 28.08 -16.03 24.57
C GLY A 449 29.00 -14.93 24.01
N TYR A 450 28.65 -14.29 22.90
CA TYR A 450 29.44 -13.23 22.29
C TYR A 450 28.91 -11.86 22.70
N SER A 451 29.81 -10.91 22.97
CA SER A 451 29.49 -9.50 23.21
C SER A 451 30.57 -8.66 22.56
N GLU A 452 30.16 -7.71 21.73
CA GLU A 452 31.09 -6.85 20.99
C GLU A 452 31.41 -5.56 21.75
N ASP A 453 30.43 -5.03 22.51
CA ASP A 453 30.54 -3.90 23.43
C ASP A 453 29.77 -4.18 24.73
N TYR A 454 30.02 -3.40 25.79
CA TYR A 454 29.72 -3.60 27.23
C TYR A 454 28.29 -4.00 27.66
N LEU A 455 27.33 -4.17 26.74
CA LEU A 455 25.91 -4.34 27.03
C LEU A 455 25.34 -5.72 26.66
N GLY A 456 26.13 -6.73 26.31
CA GLY A 456 25.62 -8.11 26.21
C GLY A 456 24.46 -8.34 25.21
N GLY A 457 24.35 -7.53 24.15
CA GLY A 457 23.16 -7.46 23.28
C GLY A 457 22.63 -8.80 22.78
N TRP A 458 23.51 -9.71 22.33
CA TRP A 458 23.12 -11.06 21.87
C TRP A 458 22.47 -11.91 22.97
N GLN A 459 22.99 -11.82 24.19
CA GLN A 459 22.40 -12.47 25.36
C GLN A 459 21.04 -11.84 25.69
N HIS A 460 20.92 -10.51 25.63
CA HIS A 460 19.64 -9.83 25.86
C HIS A 460 18.57 -10.19 24.84
N TYR A 461 18.95 -10.35 23.57
CA TYR A 461 18.00 -10.83 22.57
C TYR A 461 17.55 -12.26 22.85
N ALA A 462 18.47 -13.16 23.23
CA ALA A 462 18.12 -14.51 23.66
C ALA A 462 17.18 -14.54 24.87
N ASP A 463 17.47 -13.70 25.85
CA ASP A 463 16.68 -13.58 27.07
C ASP A 463 15.30 -12.99 26.77
N THR A 464 15.23 -12.04 25.84
CA THR A 464 14.00 -11.47 25.31
C THR A 464 13.13 -12.55 24.67
N CYS A 465 13.67 -13.34 23.73
CA CYS A 465 12.90 -14.41 23.11
C CYS A 465 12.35 -15.39 24.16
N ARG A 466 13.16 -15.76 25.16
CA ARG A 466 12.72 -16.61 26.29
C ARG A 466 11.62 -15.93 27.13
N ALA A 467 11.79 -14.66 27.47
CA ALA A 467 10.83 -13.89 28.26
C ALA A 467 9.48 -13.70 27.54
N LEU A 468 9.49 -13.73 26.21
CA LEU A 468 8.31 -13.65 25.34
C LEU A 468 7.80 -15.04 24.91
N GLY A 469 8.25 -16.12 25.57
CA GLY A 469 7.75 -17.48 25.35
C GLY A 469 8.14 -18.09 24.00
N GLY A 470 9.21 -17.60 23.36
CA GLY A 470 9.68 -18.06 22.04
C GLY A 470 8.79 -17.65 20.87
N ASN A 471 7.85 -16.71 21.10
CA ASN A 471 7.02 -16.14 20.03
C ASN A 471 6.76 -14.64 20.26
N PRO A 472 7.79 -13.79 20.05
CA PRO A 472 7.65 -12.34 20.19
C PRO A 472 6.50 -11.75 19.37
N LEU A 473 6.32 -12.20 18.11
CA LEU A 473 5.20 -11.80 17.26
C LEU A 473 3.83 -12.01 17.94
N LYS A 474 3.60 -13.18 18.55
CA LYS A 474 2.32 -13.44 19.24
C LYS A 474 2.11 -12.47 20.40
N VAL A 475 3.14 -12.20 21.20
CA VAL A 475 3.05 -11.22 22.30
C VAL A 475 2.76 -9.82 21.75
N ALA A 476 3.38 -9.46 20.63
CA ALA A 476 3.16 -8.18 19.95
C ALA A 476 1.73 -8.07 19.40
N VAL A 477 1.19 -9.11 18.78
CA VAL A 477 -0.22 -9.17 18.32
C VAL A 477 -1.17 -8.97 19.49
N GLU A 478 -1.02 -9.75 20.56
CA GLU A 478 -1.88 -9.67 21.74
C GLU A 478 -1.82 -8.27 22.39
N ALA A 479 -0.63 -7.67 22.46
CA ALA A 479 -0.44 -6.30 22.94
C ALA A 479 -1.05 -5.25 22.01
N GLY A 480 -0.80 -5.36 20.70
CA GLY A 480 -1.35 -4.44 19.70
C GLY A 480 -2.87 -4.43 19.72
N HIS A 481 -3.50 -5.61 19.76
CA HIS A 481 -4.96 -5.75 19.84
C HIS A 481 -5.54 -5.15 21.12
N ARG A 482 -4.87 -5.29 22.28
CA ARG A 482 -5.29 -4.61 23.53
C ARG A 482 -5.35 -3.09 23.38
N HIS A 483 -4.47 -2.51 22.56
CA HIS A 483 -4.39 -1.07 22.32
C HIS A 483 -5.11 -0.62 21.03
N GLY A 484 -5.82 -1.52 20.36
CA GLY A 484 -6.55 -1.23 19.12
C GLY A 484 -5.64 -0.83 17.96
N LEU A 485 -4.53 -1.56 17.80
CA LEU A 485 -3.60 -1.51 16.67
C LEU A 485 -3.76 -2.75 15.80
N GLU A 486 -3.64 -2.59 14.48
CA GLU A 486 -3.40 -3.71 13.57
C GLU A 486 -1.93 -4.15 13.67
N VAL A 487 -1.67 -5.45 13.65
CA VAL A 487 -0.30 -6.01 13.68
C VAL A 487 -0.11 -6.94 12.49
N TYR A 488 0.81 -6.56 11.60
CA TYR A 488 1.20 -7.33 10.42
C TYR A 488 2.52 -8.04 10.70
N ALA A 489 2.65 -9.30 10.28
CA ALA A 489 3.97 -9.93 10.24
C ALA A 489 4.77 -9.38 9.06
N TYR A 490 5.95 -8.84 9.34
CA TYR A 490 6.90 -8.39 8.34
C TYR A 490 7.90 -9.49 8.03
N PHE A 491 7.62 -10.23 6.95
CA PHE A 491 8.34 -11.43 6.56
C PHE A 491 9.34 -11.16 5.45
N LYS A 492 10.59 -11.55 5.68
CA LYS A 492 11.69 -11.55 4.70
C LYS A 492 12.02 -12.99 4.31
N PRO A 493 11.45 -13.59 3.24
CA PRO A 493 11.58 -15.03 2.97
C PRO A 493 13.03 -15.49 2.81
N TYR A 494 13.87 -14.65 2.21
CA TYR A 494 15.29 -14.94 2.03
C TYR A 494 16.13 -14.71 3.28
N GLU A 495 15.63 -14.01 4.30
CA GLU A 495 16.35 -13.78 5.56
C GLU A 495 16.24 -15.01 6.46
N THR A 496 17.33 -15.75 6.58
CA THR A 496 17.42 -16.94 7.42
C THR A 496 18.53 -16.84 8.45
N GLY A 497 19.14 -15.66 8.57
CA GLY A 497 20.26 -15.37 9.44
C GLY A 497 21.09 -14.26 8.82
N PRO A 498 21.22 -13.08 9.45
CA PRO A 498 21.81 -11.89 8.80
C PRO A 498 23.33 -11.95 8.64
N GLY A 499 23.89 -13.16 8.68
CA GLY A 499 25.24 -13.43 8.24
C GLY A 499 26.32 -13.05 9.24
N LEU A 500 26.05 -13.07 10.54
CA LEU A 500 27.12 -12.84 11.52
C LEU A 500 28.25 -13.87 11.32
N LEU A 501 29.45 -13.43 10.91
CA LEU A 501 30.58 -14.29 10.54
C LEU A 501 31.70 -14.19 11.58
N PHE A 502 32.11 -15.34 12.11
CA PHE A 502 33.29 -15.45 12.96
C PHE A 502 34.48 -15.94 12.13
N PRO A 503 35.65 -15.27 12.19
CA PRO A 503 36.85 -15.75 11.49
C PRO A 503 37.20 -17.19 11.89
N GLU A 504 37.64 -18.01 10.92
CA GLU A 504 37.73 -19.47 11.05
C GLU A 504 38.54 -19.95 12.28
N GLY A 505 39.67 -19.31 12.58
CA GLY A 505 40.53 -19.62 13.73
C GLY A 505 40.12 -18.96 15.04
N SER A 506 39.07 -18.14 15.05
CA SER A 506 38.63 -17.43 16.26
C SER A 506 38.03 -18.40 17.30
N PRO A 507 38.16 -18.11 18.61
CA PRO A 507 37.48 -18.87 19.66
C PRO A 507 35.96 -18.93 19.46
N GLN A 508 35.37 -17.86 18.93
CA GLN A 508 33.94 -17.74 18.64
C GLN A 508 33.51 -18.69 17.54
N ALA A 509 34.26 -18.80 16.44
CA ALA A 509 33.96 -19.79 15.39
C ALA A 509 33.95 -21.22 15.93
N LYS A 510 34.85 -21.56 16.85
CA LYS A 510 34.91 -22.90 17.47
C LYS A 510 33.74 -23.19 18.40
N THR A 511 33.28 -22.19 19.16
CA THR A 511 32.30 -22.37 20.24
C THR A 511 30.87 -22.04 19.83
N MET A 512 30.70 -21.17 18.84
CA MET A 512 29.41 -20.59 18.43
C MET A 512 29.19 -20.63 16.92
N GLY A 513 30.18 -21.07 16.13
CA GLY A 513 30.03 -21.22 14.68
C GLY A 513 29.12 -22.39 14.31
N LEU A 514 28.20 -22.15 13.37
CA LEU A 514 27.12 -23.06 13.00
C LEU A 514 27.26 -23.60 11.57
N LEU A 515 27.73 -22.77 10.65
CA LEU A 515 27.79 -23.12 9.23
C LEU A 515 29.03 -22.52 8.56
N ASP A 516 29.75 -23.32 7.77
CA ASP A 516 30.96 -22.87 7.08
C ASP A 516 30.64 -21.85 5.98
N HIS A 517 31.49 -20.82 5.90
CA HIS A 517 31.45 -19.77 4.89
C HIS A 517 32.89 -19.30 4.55
N ALA A 518 33.06 -18.44 3.54
CA ALA A 518 34.39 -17.93 3.23
C ALA A 518 35.00 -17.19 4.43
N GLY A 519 36.24 -17.55 4.78
CA GLY A 519 36.95 -16.91 5.89
C GLY A 519 36.50 -17.34 7.29
N GLY A 520 35.43 -18.13 7.45
CA GLY A 520 34.84 -18.28 8.79
C GLY A 520 33.64 -19.21 8.92
N LYS A 521 32.93 -19.04 10.04
CA LYS A 521 31.69 -19.75 10.37
C LYS A 521 30.60 -18.76 10.73
N LEU A 522 29.41 -18.95 10.17
CA LEU A 522 28.22 -18.17 10.50
C LEU A 522 27.73 -18.51 11.91
N GLY A 523 27.39 -17.51 12.71
CA GLY A 523 26.96 -17.64 14.11
C GLY A 523 25.49 -17.32 14.37
N TRP A 524 24.78 -16.77 13.38
CA TRP A 524 23.36 -16.42 13.49
C TRP A 524 22.56 -16.95 12.29
N VAL A 525 21.89 -18.10 12.46
CA VAL A 525 21.24 -18.83 11.36
C VAL A 525 20.01 -19.64 11.84
N LEU A 526 19.00 -19.79 11.00
CA LEU A 526 17.85 -20.70 11.20
C LEU A 526 18.29 -22.17 11.15
N PRO A 527 17.71 -23.05 11.99
CA PRO A 527 18.05 -24.48 12.01
C PRO A 527 17.99 -25.17 10.65
N LEU A 528 17.00 -24.86 9.81
CA LEU A 528 16.86 -25.47 8.48
C LEU A 528 18.12 -25.31 7.61
N VAL A 529 18.79 -24.15 7.67
CA VAL A 529 19.97 -23.89 6.84
C VAL A 529 21.18 -24.66 7.33
N ILE A 530 21.24 -24.96 8.63
CA ILE A 530 22.30 -25.80 9.23
C ILE A 530 22.07 -27.25 8.83
N GLU A 531 20.82 -27.71 8.87
CA GLU A 531 20.42 -29.08 8.53
C GLU A 531 20.50 -29.35 7.02
N HIS A 532 20.20 -28.33 6.20
CA HIS A 532 20.11 -28.40 4.74
C HIS A 532 20.84 -27.23 4.05
N PRO A 533 22.17 -27.13 4.21
CA PRO A 533 22.96 -26.02 3.65
C PRO A 533 22.95 -25.99 2.11
N GLU A 534 22.62 -27.09 1.44
CA GLU A 534 22.48 -27.24 0.00
C GLU A 534 21.26 -26.51 -0.59
N LEU A 535 20.25 -26.18 0.23
CA LEU A 535 19.06 -25.45 -0.21
C LEU A 535 19.32 -23.95 -0.43
N ARG A 536 20.49 -23.45 -0.05
CA ARG A 536 20.89 -22.07 -0.29
C ARG A 536 21.08 -21.79 -1.77
N ILE A 537 20.97 -20.53 -2.15
CA ILE A 537 21.23 -20.10 -3.53
C ILE A 537 22.69 -20.42 -3.87
N LYS A 538 22.86 -21.20 -4.94
CA LYS A 538 24.13 -21.77 -5.39
C LYS A 538 24.78 -20.90 -6.45
N ARG A 539 26.10 -20.78 -6.38
CA ARG A 539 26.95 -20.12 -7.38
C ARG A 539 27.10 -20.99 -8.63
N ARG A 540 27.31 -20.36 -9.79
CA ARG A 540 27.85 -21.05 -10.96
C ARG A 540 29.26 -21.59 -10.70
N THR A 541 29.66 -22.61 -11.44
CA THR A 541 30.97 -23.27 -11.27
C THR A 541 31.77 -23.40 -12.57
N ASP A 542 31.18 -23.01 -13.70
CA ASP A 542 31.79 -23.10 -15.03
C ASP A 542 32.94 -22.11 -15.24
N ASP A 543 33.08 -21.10 -14.37
CA ASP A 543 34.15 -20.10 -14.40
C ASP A 543 35.29 -20.37 -13.40
N LEU A 544 35.20 -21.44 -12.61
CA LEU A 544 36.24 -21.83 -11.67
C LEU A 544 37.13 -22.91 -12.30
N PRO A 545 38.45 -22.67 -12.42
CA PRO A 545 39.38 -23.72 -12.82
C PRO A 545 39.34 -24.89 -11.85
N LEU A 546 39.42 -26.13 -12.36
CA LEU A 546 39.52 -27.33 -11.53
C LEU A 546 40.73 -27.22 -10.58
N GLY A 547 40.50 -27.42 -9.28
CA GLY A 547 41.53 -27.37 -8.25
C GLY A 547 42.04 -25.96 -7.91
N VAL A 548 41.27 -24.91 -8.23
CA VAL A 548 41.65 -23.51 -7.93
C VAL A 548 41.95 -23.30 -6.44
N ASP A 549 41.25 -23.99 -5.55
CA ASP A 549 41.42 -23.97 -4.10
C ASP A 549 42.81 -24.46 -3.65
N GLN A 550 43.48 -25.27 -4.47
CA GLN A 550 44.81 -25.84 -4.22
C GLN A 550 45.92 -25.20 -5.08
N ALA A 551 45.60 -24.22 -5.92
CA ALA A 551 46.55 -23.61 -6.84
C ALA A 551 47.73 -22.96 -6.09
N VAL A 552 48.96 -23.30 -6.44
CA VAL A 552 50.15 -22.63 -5.88
C VAL A 552 50.28 -21.25 -6.50
N ILE A 553 50.36 -20.21 -5.65
CA ILE A 553 50.50 -18.83 -6.12
C ILE A 553 51.98 -18.51 -6.25
N THR A 554 52.38 -18.11 -7.45
CA THR A 554 53.78 -17.81 -7.81
C THR A 554 54.00 -16.33 -8.15
N ALA A 555 52.93 -15.57 -8.34
CA ALA A 555 53.01 -14.12 -8.38
C ALA A 555 51.74 -13.45 -7.86
N ILE A 556 51.90 -12.25 -7.30
CA ILE A 556 50.82 -11.35 -6.90
C ILE A 556 51.00 -10.04 -7.67
N ARG A 557 49.94 -9.56 -8.32
CA ARG A 557 49.92 -8.26 -8.99
C ARG A 557 49.07 -7.30 -8.18
N LEU A 558 49.66 -6.18 -7.79
CA LEU A 558 48.99 -5.05 -7.15
C LEU A 558 48.75 -3.98 -8.21
N ILE A 559 47.50 -3.52 -8.34
CA ILE A 559 47.07 -2.62 -9.42
C ILE A 559 46.59 -1.31 -8.80
N LYS A 560 47.27 -0.21 -9.13
CA LYS A 560 46.86 1.15 -8.76
C LYS A 560 45.79 1.65 -9.74
N ARG A 561 44.90 2.53 -9.29
CA ARG A 561 43.84 3.12 -10.16
C ARG A 561 44.38 3.96 -11.33
N ASP A 562 45.63 4.38 -11.31
CA ASP A 562 46.23 5.26 -12.30
C ASP A 562 47.73 4.95 -12.46
N ASP A 563 48.41 5.67 -13.34
CA ASP A 563 49.83 5.52 -13.64
C ASP A 563 50.74 6.50 -12.89
N THR A 564 50.23 7.27 -11.92
CA THR A 564 51.11 8.18 -11.16
C THR A 564 52.14 7.37 -10.38
N PRO A 565 53.35 7.91 -10.12
CA PRO A 565 54.32 7.27 -9.24
C PRO A 565 53.69 6.91 -7.89
N THR A 566 54.25 5.89 -7.24
CA THR A 566 53.86 5.44 -5.91
C THR A 566 55.07 5.42 -4.99
N ARG A 567 54.85 5.69 -3.70
CA ARG A 567 55.86 5.52 -2.66
C ARG A 567 56.14 4.07 -2.30
N ILE A 568 55.30 3.13 -2.73
CA ILE A 568 55.51 1.70 -2.46
C ILE A 568 56.77 1.22 -3.20
N THR A 569 57.73 0.67 -2.45
CA THR A 569 58.91 -0.02 -2.99
C THR A 569 58.94 -1.48 -2.51
N ALA A 570 59.83 -2.29 -3.10
CA ALA A 570 60.00 -3.70 -2.73
C ALA A 570 60.30 -3.88 -1.22
N GLU A 571 61.10 -2.99 -0.63
CA GLU A 571 61.54 -3.06 0.76
C GLU A 571 60.41 -2.77 1.76
N ARG A 572 59.40 -2.02 1.33
CA ARG A 572 58.28 -1.58 2.17
C ARG A 572 57.10 -2.55 2.11
N LEU A 573 57.03 -3.41 1.09
CA LEU A 573 55.96 -4.40 0.91
C LEU A 573 56.15 -5.61 1.83
N GLN A 574 55.04 -6.11 2.36
CA GLN A 574 55.02 -7.27 3.23
C GLN A 574 53.93 -8.25 2.80
N ILE A 575 54.28 -9.54 2.77
CA ILE A 575 53.34 -10.64 2.60
C ILE A 575 53.09 -11.25 3.98
N TRP A 576 51.82 -11.38 4.32
CA TRP A 576 51.32 -12.00 5.54
C TRP A 576 50.40 -13.15 5.16
N THR A 577 50.30 -14.16 6.02
CA THR A 577 49.42 -15.31 5.77
C THR A 577 48.78 -15.80 7.06
N SER A 578 47.65 -16.48 6.93
CA SER A 578 47.04 -17.23 8.01
C SER A 578 46.51 -18.58 7.48
N PRO A 579 46.63 -19.68 8.23
CA PRO A 579 46.02 -20.95 7.86
C PRO A 579 44.48 -20.92 8.02
N ASP A 580 43.96 -20.07 8.90
CA ASP A 580 42.59 -20.11 9.42
C ASP A 580 41.97 -18.71 9.58
N ASN A 581 42.45 -17.72 8.84
CA ASN A 581 41.96 -16.33 8.89
C ASN A 581 41.98 -15.74 10.31
N TRP A 582 42.95 -16.13 11.13
CA TRP A 582 43.15 -15.60 12.46
C TRP A 582 44.63 -15.26 12.67
N GLN A 583 44.89 -14.07 13.23
CA GLN A 583 46.20 -13.56 13.61
C GLN A 583 47.28 -13.78 12.56
N TYR A 584 47.11 -13.12 11.41
CA TYR A 584 48.01 -13.25 10.28
C TYR A 584 49.46 -13.01 10.72
N LYS A 585 50.39 -13.77 10.13
CA LYS A 585 51.82 -13.65 10.41
C LYS A 585 52.56 -13.21 9.17
N ARG A 586 53.47 -12.26 9.33
CA ARG A 586 54.42 -11.88 8.29
C ARG A 586 55.21 -13.11 7.87
N LYS A 587 55.26 -13.39 6.57
CA LYS A 587 56.18 -14.38 6.00
C LYS A 587 57.49 -13.66 5.69
N ASP A 588 58.58 -14.22 6.18
CA ASP A 588 59.91 -13.82 5.75
C ASP A 588 60.21 -14.49 4.41
N ILE A 589 59.83 -13.82 3.33
CA ILE A 589 59.95 -14.34 1.98
C ILE A 589 60.52 -13.25 1.07
N GLY A 590 61.63 -13.56 0.41
CA GLY A 590 62.15 -12.74 -0.68
C GLY A 590 61.27 -12.89 -1.91
N PHE A 591 61.15 -11.83 -2.70
CA PHE A 591 60.41 -11.84 -3.95
C PHE A 591 61.08 -10.93 -4.97
N ASP A 592 60.95 -11.30 -6.24
CA ASP A 592 61.28 -10.41 -7.35
C ASP A 592 60.20 -9.33 -7.42
N PHE A 593 60.63 -8.10 -7.70
CA PHE A 593 59.74 -6.95 -7.82
C PHE A 593 59.89 -6.33 -9.20
N THR A 594 58.78 -6.22 -9.93
CA THR A 594 58.74 -5.50 -11.20
C THR A 594 57.59 -4.51 -11.22
N GLU A 595 57.85 -3.36 -11.82
CA GLU A 595 56.89 -2.29 -11.96
C GLU A 595 56.63 -2.04 -13.44
N THR A 596 55.36 -1.98 -13.81
CA THR A 596 54.93 -1.74 -15.19
C THR A 596 53.77 -0.77 -15.23
N VAL A 597 53.58 -0.12 -16.38
CA VAL A 597 52.37 0.64 -16.69
C VAL A 597 51.71 0.00 -17.89
N GLY A 598 50.42 -0.32 -17.76
CA GLY A 598 49.63 -0.95 -18.81
C GLY A 598 48.21 -0.40 -18.83
N PRO A 599 47.40 -0.74 -19.84
CA PRO A 599 46.00 -0.32 -19.87
C PRO A 599 45.15 -1.10 -18.86
N ALA A 600 44.20 -0.41 -18.21
CA ALA A 600 43.17 -1.05 -17.39
C ALA A 600 42.34 -2.02 -18.26
N PRO A 601 42.17 -3.30 -17.86
CA PRO A 601 41.50 -4.30 -18.70
C PRO A 601 39.98 -4.13 -18.76
N CYS A 602 39.40 -3.40 -17.81
CA CYS A 602 37.97 -3.10 -17.70
C CYS A 602 37.80 -1.84 -16.84
N ASP A 603 36.56 -1.36 -16.73
CA ASP A 603 36.26 -0.29 -15.78
C ASP A 603 36.47 -0.78 -14.33
N PHE A 604 37.23 -0.01 -13.54
CA PHE A 604 37.32 -0.21 -12.09
C PHE A 604 36.21 0.62 -11.45
N ARG A 605 35.11 -0.05 -11.10
CA ARG A 605 33.93 0.56 -10.49
C ARG A 605 33.88 0.24 -9.01
N ASP A 606 33.68 1.24 -8.17
CA ASP A 606 33.44 1.01 -6.75
C ASP A 606 32.04 0.45 -6.48
N HIS A 607 31.78 0.17 -5.20
CA HIS A 607 30.50 -0.32 -4.70
C HIS A 607 29.31 0.54 -5.15
N ASN A 608 29.46 1.87 -5.25
CA ASN A 608 28.42 2.81 -5.71
C ASN A 608 28.28 2.86 -7.24
N GLY A 609 29.13 2.16 -7.99
CA GLY A 609 29.17 2.16 -9.44
C GLY A 609 30.02 3.28 -10.05
N THR A 610 30.67 4.10 -9.21
CA THR A 610 31.58 5.17 -9.64
C THR A 610 32.76 4.57 -10.36
N VAL A 611 33.05 5.03 -11.58
CA VAL A 611 34.23 4.60 -12.32
C VAL A 611 35.45 5.33 -11.75
N LEU A 612 36.29 4.62 -10.99
CA LEU A 612 37.58 5.12 -10.53
C LEU A 612 38.59 5.17 -11.68
N THR A 613 38.54 4.15 -12.55
CA THR A 613 39.45 4.01 -13.69
C THR A 613 38.68 3.45 -14.89
N PRO A 614 38.49 4.23 -15.97
CA PRO A 614 37.92 3.72 -17.21
C PRO A 614 38.81 2.67 -17.87
N ALA A 615 38.20 1.70 -18.55
CA ALA A 615 38.91 0.73 -19.36
C ALA A 615 39.87 1.40 -20.36
N GLY A 616 41.04 0.81 -20.55
CA GLY A 616 42.09 1.32 -21.43
C GLY A 616 42.95 2.44 -20.86
N ARG A 617 42.56 3.07 -19.73
CA ARG A 617 43.40 4.10 -19.09
C ARG A 617 44.68 3.49 -18.51
N PRO A 618 45.82 4.19 -18.56
CA PRO A 618 47.06 3.71 -17.96
C PRO A 618 46.91 3.47 -16.45
N VAL A 619 47.36 2.30 -16.00
CA VAL A 619 47.41 1.89 -14.60
C VAL A 619 48.79 1.33 -14.28
N ARG A 620 49.28 1.62 -13.08
CA ARG A 620 50.53 1.09 -12.56
C ARG A 620 50.30 -0.26 -11.90
N VAL A 621 51.13 -1.24 -12.25
CA VAL A 621 51.07 -2.61 -11.74
C VAL A 621 52.41 -2.99 -11.11
N LEU A 622 52.36 -3.32 -9.82
CA LEU A 622 53.50 -3.88 -9.08
C LEU A 622 53.34 -5.40 -9.05
N THR A 623 54.30 -6.14 -9.62
CA THR A 623 54.28 -7.60 -9.63
C THR A 623 55.35 -8.11 -8.67
N LEU A 624 54.89 -8.86 -7.67
CA LEU A 624 55.73 -9.62 -6.75
C LEU A 624 55.75 -11.07 -7.25
N SER A 625 56.94 -11.65 -7.48
CA SER A 625 57.09 -13.03 -7.97
C SER A 625 58.31 -13.73 -7.34
N GLY A 626 58.66 -14.92 -7.82
CA GLY A 626 59.83 -15.66 -7.32
C GLY A 626 59.58 -16.43 -6.02
N PHE A 627 58.31 -16.52 -5.57
CA PHE A 627 57.89 -17.31 -4.42
C PHE A 627 56.92 -18.43 -4.79
N ARG A 628 56.61 -19.29 -3.81
CA ARG A 628 55.54 -20.30 -3.88
C ARG A 628 54.70 -20.24 -2.61
N LEU A 629 53.48 -19.70 -2.71
CA LEU A 629 52.55 -19.60 -1.59
C LEU A 629 51.43 -20.64 -1.70
N THR A 630 51.32 -21.47 -0.66
CA THR A 630 50.29 -22.50 -0.49
C THR A 630 49.35 -22.22 0.68
N ASP A 631 49.67 -21.26 1.55
CA ASP A 631 48.81 -20.87 2.67
C ASP A 631 47.43 -20.41 2.17
N LYS A 632 46.37 -20.77 2.90
CA LYS A 632 44.95 -20.57 2.50
C LYS A 632 44.59 -19.09 2.36
N TYR A 633 44.93 -18.29 3.38
CA TYR A 633 44.67 -16.85 3.41
C TYR A 633 45.98 -16.07 3.28
N ILE A 634 46.01 -15.15 2.33
CA ILE A 634 47.18 -14.32 2.01
C ILE A 634 46.78 -12.86 2.13
N LEU A 635 47.65 -12.05 2.69
CA LEU A 635 47.47 -10.62 2.88
C LEU A 635 48.71 -9.88 2.40
N VAL A 636 48.51 -8.78 1.69
CA VAL A 636 49.57 -7.87 1.27
C VAL A 636 49.35 -6.52 1.95
N THR A 637 50.42 -5.97 2.49
CA THR A 637 50.41 -4.69 3.21
C THR A 637 51.77 -4.02 3.12
N THR A 638 51.92 -2.87 3.77
CA THR A 638 53.17 -2.10 3.86
C THR A 638 53.57 -1.86 5.32
N ASP A 639 54.78 -1.36 5.57
CA ASP A 639 55.23 -0.93 6.90
C ASP A 639 55.21 0.59 7.09
N PHE A 640 54.47 1.33 6.26
CA PHE A 640 54.34 2.78 6.44
C PHE A 640 53.60 3.09 7.74
N THR A 641 54.18 3.96 8.56
CA THR A 641 53.56 4.48 9.79
C THR A 641 53.05 5.91 9.62
N GLU A 642 53.54 6.63 8.61
CA GLU A 642 53.24 8.04 8.33
C GLU A 642 53.38 8.37 6.83
N GLY A 643 53.11 9.63 6.47
CA GLY A 643 53.13 10.13 5.10
C GLY A 643 51.81 9.92 4.33
N GLN A 644 51.60 10.72 3.28
CA GLN A 644 50.39 10.70 2.45
C GLN A 644 50.34 9.40 1.62
N PRO A 645 49.32 8.54 1.81
CA PRO A 645 49.15 7.35 0.98
C PRO A 645 48.76 7.67 -0.47
N ASP A 646 49.21 6.88 -1.43
CA ASP A 646 48.94 7.12 -2.86
C ASP A 646 48.41 5.89 -3.64
N PHE A 647 48.46 4.69 -3.06
CA PHE A 647 48.13 3.46 -3.75
C PHE A 647 46.68 3.06 -3.50
N VAL A 648 45.78 3.63 -4.31
CA VAL A 648 44.33 3.43 -4.20
C VAL A 648 43.80 2.65 -5.39
N ASN A 649 42.90 1.69 -5.14
CA ASN A 649 42.04 1.09 -6.16
C ASN A 649 40.80 0.43 -5.50
N VAL A 650 39.85 -0.04 -6.30
CA VAL A 650 38.73 -0.88 -5.86
C VAL A 650 39.26 -2.19 -5.29
N GLY A 651 38.77 -2.66 -4.14
CA GLY A 651 39.32 -3.86 -3.47
C GLY A 651 39.30 -5.13 -4.34
N THR A 652 38.24 -5.38 -5.11
CA THR A 652 38.20 -6.52 -6.05
C THR A 652 39.10 -6.37 -7.29
N LYS A 653 39.68 -5.18 -7.52
CA LYS A 653 40.56 -4.87 -8.67
C LYS A 653 42.00 -4.57 -8.26
N ILE A 654 42.26 -4.33 -6.97
CA ILE A 654 43.59 -3.93 -6.49
C ILE A 654 44.59 -5.09 -6.49
N VAL A 655 44.12 -6.35 -6.43
CA VAL A 655 44.97 -7.53 -6.33
C VAL A 655 44.57 -8.62 -7.32
N GLN A 656 45.57 -9.26 -7.93
CA GLN A 656 45.42 -10.50 -8.69
C GLN A 656 46.44 -11.53 -8.21
N ALA A 657 46.02 -12.80 -8.14
CA ALA A 657 46.90 -13.92 -7.88
C ALA A 657 47.17 -14.72 -9.16
N VAL A 658 48.42 -15.10 -9.39
CA VAL A 658 48.86 -15.87 -10.57
C VAL A 658 49.37 -17.23 -10.12
N ASP A 659 48.87 -18.28 -10.75
CA ASP A 659 49.30 -19.65 -10.49
C ASP A 659 50.61 -20.03 -11.20
N GLU A 660 51.15 -21.20 -10.87
CA GLU A 660 52.38 -21.73 -11.47
C GLU A 660 52.30 -21.98 -12.99
N ARG A 661 51.10 -21.95 -13.58
CA ARG A 661 50.89 -22.02 -15.03
C ARG A 661 50.83 -20.63 -15.68
N GLY A 662 51.06 -19.57 -14.91
CA GLY A 662 51.00 -18.18 -15.36
C GLY A 662 49.58 -17.64 -15.52
N ARG A 663 48.56 -18.34 -14.99
CA ARG A 663 47.16 -17.95 -15.13
C ARG A 663 46.74 -17.09 -13.95
N VAL A 664 46.01 -16.00 -14.20
CA VAL A 664 45.31 -15.27 -13.15
C VAL A 664 44.16 -16.14 -12.65
N ILE A 665 44.13 -16.45 -11.35
CA ILE A 665 43.11 -17.31 -10.75
C ILE A 665 42.01 -16.49 -10.06
N PRO A 666 40.76 -16.99 -10.03
CA PRO A 666 39.71 -16.41 -9.20
C PRO A 666 40.11 -16.39 -7.73
N ILE A 667 39.94 -15.23 -7.09
CA ILE A 667 40.20 -15.02 -5.66
C ILE A 667 39.08 -14.22 -5.01
N THR A 668 38.72 -14.57 -3.77
CA THR A 668 37.84 -13.79 -2.91
C THR A 668 38.70 -12.89 -2.04
N VAL A 669 38.41 -11.60 -2.00
CA VAL A 669 39.26 -10.61 -1.32
C VAL A 669 38.67 -10.24 0.03
N ALA A 670 39.41 -9.45 0.81
CA ALA A 670 39.00 -8.87 2.07
C ALA A 670 39.80 -7.58 2.29
N ASN A 671 39.12 -6.48 2.61
CA ASN A 671 39.74 -5.15 2.74
C ASN A 671 39.60 -4.49 4.12
N GLY A 672 39.06 -5.22 5.09
CA GLY A 672 38.79 -4.72 6.45
C GLY A 672 37.36 -4.24 6.67
N GLY A 673 36.49 -4.26 5.65
CA GLY A 673 35.07 -3.98 5.78
C GLY A 673 34.32 -5.02 6.61
N TYR A 674 33.30 -4.59 7.35
CA TYR A 674 32.44 -5.46 8.16
C TYR A 674 31.08 -4.84 8.41
N VAL A 675 30.09 -5.71 8.69
CA VAL A 675 28.74 -5.32 9.14
C VAL A 675 28.55 -5.70 10.61
N TRP A 676 28.96 -6.91 10.98
CA TRP A 676 28.91 -7.45 12.34
C TRP A 676 30.32 -7.84 12.80
N CYS A 677 30.55 -7.92 14.11
CA CYS A 677 31.80 -8.43 14.68
C CYS A 677 33.06 -7.65 14.27
N GLY A 678 32.95 -6.35 14.00
CA GLY A 678 34.06 -5.43 13.80
C GLY A 678 35.14 -5.45 14.88
N GLY A 679 34.77 -5.78 16.12
CA GLY A 679 35.74 -6.04 17.20
C GLY A 679 36.74 -7.16 16.87
N LEU A 680 36.36 -8.12 16.04
CA LEU A 680 37.19 -9.23 15.57
C LEU A 680 37.97 -8.92 14.28
N MET A 681 37.68 -7.79 13.63
CA MET A 681 38.22 -7.41 12.32
C MET A 681 39.51 -6.62 12.49
N ASP A 682 40.61 -7.33 12.62
CA ASP A 682 41.99 -6.85 12.75
C ASP A 682 42.90 -7.98 12.28
N PHE A 683 43.63 -7.83 11.16
CA PHE A 683 44.45 -8.93 10.66
C PHE A 683 45.60 -9.34 11.59
N ARG A 684 46.03 -8.47 12.51
CA ARG A 684 47.16 -8.72 13.42
C ARG A 684 46.74 -9.56 14.62
N ASN A 685 45.63 -9.19 15.25
CA ASN A 685 45.17 -9.80 16.50
C ASN A 685 43.86 -10.62 16.36
N GLY A 686 43.18 -10.49 15.23
CA GLY A 686 41.92 -11.16 14.89
C GLY A 686 41.92 -11.68 13.45
N GLY A 687 40.79 -11.51 12.74
CA GLY A 687 40.61 -11.94 11.36
C GLY A 687 40.13 -10.83 10.43
N VAL A 688 39.69 -11.19 9.23
CA VAL A 688 39.07 -10.28 8.25
C VAL A 688 37.86 -10.94 7.57
N ASN A 689 36.89 -10.17 7.06
CA ASN A 689 35.71 -10.72 6.40
C ASN A 689 35.91 -10.85 4.89
N TYR A 690 35.39 -11.94 4.32
CA TYR A 690 35.47 -12.29 2.89
C TYR A 690 34.06 -12.43 2.29
N ASP A 691 33.87 -12.01 1.04
CA ASP A 691 32.60 -12.09 0.29
C ASP A 691 31.41 -11.47 1.05
N TRP A 692 31.64 -10.27 1.60
CA TRP A 692 30.69 -9.58 2.49
C TRP A 692 30.12 -8.29 1.90
N ALA A 693 30.12 -8.17 0.57
CA ALA A 693 29.55 -7.07 -0.22
C ALA A 693 30.27 -5.71 -0.15
N TRP A 694 31.28 -5.58 0.71
CA TRP A 694 32.07 -4.36 0.88
C TRP A 694 33.43 -4.42 0.20
N ASP A 695 33.73 -5.50 -0.53
CA ASP A 695 35.06 -5.70 -1.13
C ASP A 695 35.29 -4.80 -2.35
N ASP A 696 34.21 -4.27 -2.95
CA ASP A 696 34.26 -3.24 -3.98
C ASP A 696 34.47 -1.81 -3.43
N MET A 697 34.62 -1.63 -2.12
CA MET A 697 35.02 -0.34 -1.55
C MET A 697 36.44 0.05 -2.00
N PRO A 698 36.72 1.34 -2.25
CA PRO A 698 38.08 1.79 -2.48
C PRO A 698 39.00 1.48 -1.30
N VAL A 699 40.14 0.88 -1.59
CA VAL A 699 41.17 0.48 -0.63
C VAL A 699 42.42 1.28 -0.90
N THR A 700 43.01 1.82 0.17
CA THR A 700 44.32 2.48 0.14
C THR A 700 45.34 1.54 0.75
N LEU A 701 46.11 0.85 -0.09
CA LEU A 701 46.98 -0.25 0.33
C LEU A 701 48.14 0.21 1.23
N ASP A 702 48.66 1.41 0.99
CA ASP A 702 49.80 1.96 1.70
C ASP A 702 49.39 2.89 2.86
N ALA A 703 48.13 2.85 3.30
CA ALA A 703 47.72 3.56 4.51
C ALA A 703 48.37 2.94 5.77
N PRO A 704 48.61 3.72 6.83
CA PRO A 704 49.11 3.18 8.09
C PRO A 704 48.19 2.08 8.66
N ASN A 705 48.78 0.92 8.96
CA ASN A 705 48.05 -0.31 9.29
C ASN A 705 48.21 -0.76 10.76
N ALA A 706 48.61 0.15 11.65
CA ALA A 706 48.97 -0.19 13.03
C ALA A 706 47.81 -0.83 13.82
N ASN A 707 46.57 -0.43 13.54
CA ASN A 707 45.36 -1.01 14.12
C ASN A 707 44.93 -2.35 13.47
N GLY A 708 45.59 -2.76 12.37
CA GLY A 708 45.28 -3.93 11.59
C GLY A 708 43.91 -3.94 10.88
N ARG A 709 43.22 -2.79 10.81
CA ARG A 709 41.88 -2.65 10.20
C ARG A 709 41.87 -2.00 8.82
N GLN A 710 43.02 -1.48 8.38
CA GLN A 710 43.18 -0.77 7.11
C GLN A 710 44.61 -0.91 6.60
N GLY A 711 44.89 -0.40 5.39
CA GLY A 711 46.24 -0.42 4.82
C GLY A 711 46.68 -1.80 4.38
N PHE A 712 45.75 -2.65 3.96
CA PHE A 712 46.03 -4.00 3.47
C PHE A 712 45.02 -4.41 2.41
N ILE A 713 45.35 -5.47 1.67
CA ILE A 713 44.38 -6.28 0.93
C ILE A 713 44.67 -7.75 1.21
N ALA A 714 43.66 -8.50 1.60
CA ALA A 714 43.74 -9.94 1.79
C ALA A 714 42.91 -10.67 0.74
N PHE A 715 43.26 -11.94 0.50
CA PHE A 715 42.54 -12.79 -0.43
C PHE A 715 42.70 -14.28 -0.11
N MET A 716 41.73 -15.07 -0.55
CA MET A 716 41.74 -16.53 -0.59
C MET A 716 41.44 -17.03 -2.00
N ARG A 717 41.82 -18.27 -2.30
CA ARG A 717 41.58 -18.90 -3.61
C ARG A 717 40.10 -19.24 -3.80
N GLY A 718 39.61 -19.11 -5.03
CA GLY A 718 38.25 -19.49 -5.39
C GLY A 718 37.19 -18.52 -4.90
N ARG A 719 35.94 -19.00 -4.89
CA ARG A 719 34.71 -18.27 -4.57
C ARG A 719 33.81 -19.12 -3.67
N PRO A 720 32.99 -18.54 -2.80
CA PRO A 720 31.98 -19.30 -2.06
C PRO A 720 31.02 -20.01 -3.01
N LEU A 721 30.67 -21.26 -2.69
CA LEU A 721 29.74 -22.05 -3.51
C LEU A 721 28.27 -21.68 -3.25
N TYR A 722 27.96 -21.16 -2.06
CA TYR A 722 26.62 -20.78 -1.63
C TYR A 722 26.67 -19.41 -0.96
N LEU A 723 25.59 -18.65 -1.10
CA LEU A 723 25.36 -17.46 -0.29
C LEU A 723 25.29 -17.80 1.20
N CYS A 724 25.43 -16.80 2.07
CA CYS A 724 25.52 -17.03 3.51
C CYS A 724 24.28 -17.76 4.06
N GLY A 725 23.07 -17.21 3.87
CA GLY A 725 21.82 -17.80 4.37
C GLY A 725 20.70 -17.95 3.35
N ALA A 726 20.72 -17.20 2.24
CA ALA A 726 19.54 -17.07 1.39
C ALA A 726 19.15 -18.39 0.71
N LEU A 727 17.90 -18.81 0.89
CA LEU A 727 17.35 -20.05 0.35
C LEU A 727 16.90 -19.87 -1.12
N CYS A 728 17.05 -20.92 -1.91
CA CYS A 728 16.62 -20.93 -3.31
C CYS A 728 15.11 -21.16 -3.43
N GLU A 729 14.40 -20.17 -3.94
CA GLU A 729 12.95 -20.17 -4.13
C GLU A 729 12.45 -21.27 -5.09
N THR A 730 13.32 -21.84 -5.94
CA THR A 730 12.93 -22.91 -6.86
C THR A 730 12.92 -24.29 -6.18
N GLU A 731 13.55 -24.44 -5.01
CA GLU A 731 13.58 -25.71 -4.29
C GLU A 731 12.21 -26.00 -3.62
N PRO A 732 11.57 -27.16 -3.88
CA PRO A 732 10.26 -27.47 -3.29
C PRO A 732 10.26 -27.49 -1.76
N ALA A 733 11.36 -27.91 -1.14
CA ALA A 733 11.52 -27.90 0.31
C ALA A 733 11.53 -26.46 0.88
N VAL A 734 12.11 -25.51 0.15
CA VAL A 734 12.13 -24.09 0.52
C VAL A 734 10.73 -23.49 0.40
N GLN A 735 10.01 -23.77 -0.70
CA GLN A 735 8.61 -23.36 -0.87
C GLN A 735 7.73 -23.86 0.28
N ALA A 736 7.85 -25.14 0.63
CA ALA A 736 7.11 -25.73 1.75
C ALA A 736 7.48 -25.07 3.09
N PHE A 737 8.77 -24.78 3.30
CA PHE A 737 9.23 -24.11 4.51
C PHE A 737 8.68 -22.68 4.63
N TRP A 738 8.76 -21.87 3.57
CA TRP A 738 8.22 -20.50 3.61
C TRP A 738 6.71 -20.46 3.86
N LEU A 739 5.96 -21.40 3.29
CA LEU A 739 4.53 -21.52 3.58
C LEU A 739 4.25 -21.97 5.02
N LYS A 740 5.14 -22.79 5.60
CA LYS A 740 5.08 -23.12 7.03
C LYS A 740 5.36 -21.89 7.90
N CYS A 741 6.33 -21.03 7.54
CA CYS A 741 6.56 -19.77 8.23
C CYS A 741 5.32 -18.87 8.19
N LEU A 742 4.67 -18.76 7.03
CA LEU A 742 3.42 -18.03 6.87
C LEU A 742 2.31 -18.60 7.78
N ASP A 743 2.15 -19.91 7.82
CA ASP A 743 1.14 -20.57 8.67
C ASP A 743 1.39 -20.26 10.17
N THR A 744 2.65 -20.19 10.60
CA THR A 744 3.01 -19.80 11.98
C THR A 744 2.66 -18.34 12.28
N MET A 745 2.89 -17.42 11.34
CA MET A 745 2.49 -16.01 11.50
C MET A 745 0.96 -15.87 11.62
N ILE A 746 0.21 -16.58 10.76
CA ILE A 746 -1.25 -16.65 10.82
C ILE A 746 -1.69 -17.19 12.19
N ALA A 747 -1.06 -18.26 12.69
CA ALA A 747 -1.37 -18.84 13.99
C ALA A 747 -1.04 -17.91 15.18
N ALA A 748 -0.15 -16.93 14.99
CA ALA A 748 0.12 -15.89 15.98
C ALA A 748 -0.99 -14.84 16.10
N GLY A 749 -1.95 -14.80 15.15
CA GLY A 749 -3.13 -13.93 15.19
C GLY A 749 -2.98 -12.59 14.45
N VAL A 750 -2.04 -12.49 13.51
CA VAL A 750 -1.79 -11.26 12.74
C VAL A 750 -3.00 -10.82 11.91
N ASP A 751 -3.09 -9.51 11.64
CA ASP A 751 -4.12 -8.89 10.80
C ASP A 751 -3.76 -8.91 9.30
N GLY A 752 -2.49 -9.19 9.00
CA GLY A 752 -1.97 -9.32 7.64
C GLY A 752 -0.49 -9.70 7.63
N VAL A 753 0.05 -9.87 6.42
CA VAL A 753 1.48 -10.22 6.23
C VAL A 753 2.08 -9.31 5.17
N ASP A 754 3.20 -8.68 5.52
CA ASP A 754 4.07 -7.95 4.62
C ASP A 754 5.17 -8.87 4.11
N ILE A 755 5.39 -8.91 2.80
CA ILE A 755 6.55 -9.57 2.21
C ILE A 755 7.58 -8.52 1.77
N ARG A 756 8.84 -8.78 2.08
CA ARG A 756 10.02 -8.03 1.64
C ARG A 756 11.11 -8.97 1.13
N GLU A 757 11.66 -8.66 -0.04
CA GLU A 757 12.78 -9.42 -0.62
C GLU A 757 14.17 -8.99 -0.11
N GLU A 758 14.35 -7.72 0.26
CA GLU A 758 15.64 -7.19 0.70
C GLU A 758 16.06 -7.80 2.05
N ASN A 759 17.27 -8.37 2.12
CA ASN A 759 17.76 -9.09 3.30
C ASN A 759 19.29 -9.12 3.39
N HIS A 760 19.82 -9.54 4.54
CA HIS A 760 21.27 -9.63 4.81
C HIS A 760 21.84 -11.00 4.43
N SER A 761 21.00 -12.04 4.39
CA SER A 761 21.36 -13.40 3.96
C SER A 761 21.83 -13.51 2.49
N MET A 762 21.76 -12.40 1.73
CA MET A 762 22.19 -12.26 0.33
C MET A 762 23.58 -11.65 0.16
N MET A 763 24.24 -11.16 1.23
CA MET A 763 25.49 -10.40 1.11
C MET A 763 26.57 -11.19 0.36
N THR A 764 27.01 -10.61 -0.76
CA THR A 764 28.12 -11.09 -1.61
C THR A 764 28.62 -9.95 -2.49
N ASP A 765 29.86 -10.04 -2.93
CA ASP A 765 30.48 -9.13 -3.90
C ASP A 765 30.22 -9.54 -5.36
N PHE A 766 29.65 -10.74 -5.58
CA PHE A 766 29.42 -11.30 -6.93
C PHE A 766 27.96 -11.74 -7.13
N PRO A 767 26.96 -10.88 -6.92
CA PRO A 767 25.56 -11.28 -6.91
C PRO A 767 25.12 -12.00 -8.19
N GLU A 768 25.62 -11.58 -9.35
CA GLU A 768 25.31 -12.16 -10.67
C GLU A 768 25.86 -13.58 -10.88
N ASP A 769 26.77 -14.06 -10.03
CA ASP A 769 27.29 -15.43 -10.12
C ASP A 769 26.38 -16.46 -9.44
N TYR A 770 25.30 -16.04 -8.76
CA TYR A 770 24.41 -16.88 -7.96
C TYR A 770 23.04 -17.11 -8.61
N GLY A 771 22.37 -18.20 -8.23
CA GLY A 771 21.08 -18.62 -8.82
C GLY A 771 21.17 -19.85 -9.74
N PHE A 772 22.25 -20.61 -9.64
CA PHE A 772 22.56 -21.77 -10.50
C PHE A 772 22.30 -23.10 -9.78
N ASN A 773 21.27 -23.16 -8.92
CA ASN A 773 20.87 -24.38 -8.24
C ASN A 773 20.53 -25.49 -9.24
N ASP A 774 20.81 -26.74 -8.88
CA ASP A 774 20.66 -27.87 -9.80
C ASP A 774 19.19 -28.06 -10.24
N VAL A 775 18.22 -27.70 -9.38
CA VAL A 775 16.79 -27.71 -9.72
C VAL A 775 16.43 -26.71 -10.82
N ILE A 776 17.15 -25.59 -10.91
CA ILE A 776 16.98 -24.57 -11.94
C ILE A 776 17.65 -25.04 -13.23
N LEU A 777 18.89 -25.52 -13.13
CA LEU A 777 19.66 -25.97 -14.30
C LEU A 777 18.97 -27.12 -15.03
N ARG A 778 18.35 -28.06 -14.30
CA ARG A 778 17.52 -29.12 -14.90
C ARG A 778 16.36 -28.58 -15.75
N GLN A 779 15.78 -27.44 -15.38
CA GLN A 779 14.70 -26.79 -16.13
C GLN A 779 15.20 -25.91 -17.29
N CYS A 780 16.51 -25.62 -17.31
CA CYS A 780 17.16 -24.88 -18.38
C CYS A 780 17.70 -25.80 -19.49
N GLY A 781 18.00 -27.06 -19.19
CA GLY A 781 18.58 -28.01 -20.14
C GLY A 781 19.98 -27.58 -20.60
N ASP A 782 20.26 -27.73 -21.90
CA ASP A 782 21.59 -27.49 -22.47
C ASP A 782 21.87 -26.03 -22.88
N LEU A 783 20.99 -25.08 -22.51
CA LEU A 783 21.17 -23.65 -22.80
C LEU A 783 22.51 -23.12 -22.26
N LYS A 784 23.10 -22.15 -22.96
CA LYS A 784 24.38 -21.49 -22.62
C LYS A 784 24.29 -19.97 -22.81
N GLY A 785 25.25 -19.25 -22.24
CA GLY A 785 25.39 -17.80 -22.39
C GLY A 785 24.13 -17.05 -21.97
N GLN A 786 23.76 -16.00 -22.70
CA GLN A 786 22.62 -15.16 -22.36
C GLN A 786 21.29 -15.93 -22.29
N ALA A 787 21.06 -16.89 -23.20
CA ALA A 787 19.83 -17.68 -23.20
C ALA A 787 19.67 -18.52 -21.92
N LEU A 788 20.78 -18.98 -21.34
CA LEU A 788 20.76 -19.66 -20.04
C LEU A 788 20.39 -18.68 -18.92
N LEU A 789 21.00 -17.49 -18.89
CA LEU A 789 20.73 -16.47 -17.88
C LEU A 789 19.27 -16.01 -17.91
N ASP A 790 18.73 -15.75 -19.10
CA ASP A 790 17.33 -15.36 -19.29
C ASP A 790 16.38 -16.46 -18.80
N ARG A 791 16.72 -17.73 -19.08
CA ARG A 791 15.93 -18.87 -18.62
C ARG A 791 16.00 -19.07 -17.11
N ILE A 792 17.17 -18.92 -16.50
CA ILE A 792 17.36 -18.95 -15.05
C ILE A 792 16.49 -17.87 -14.40
N ALA A 793 16.59 -16.62 -14.87
CA ALA A 793 15.82 -15.51 -14.35
C ALA A 793 14.30 -15.77 -14.40
N LYS A 794 13.82 -16.31 -15.51
CA LYS A 794 12.40 -16.66 -15.70
C LYS A 794 11.94 -17.78 -14.77
N VAL A 795 12.70 -18.87 -14.67
CA VAL A 795 12.35 -20.03 -13.81
C VAL A 795 12.25 -19.60 -12.35
N ARG A 796 13.24 -18.83 -11.89
CA ARG A 796 13.28 -18.31 -10.52
C ARG A 796 12.15 -17.31 -10.24
N GLY A 797 11.89 -16.40 -11.18
CA GLY A 797 10.81 -15.42 -11.09
C GLY A 797 9.41 -16.07 -11.06
N ASP A 798 9.21 -17.14 -11.84
CA ASP A 798 7.97 -17.92 -11.81
C ASP A 798 7.80 -18.63 -10.48
N ALA A 799 8.85 -19.29 -9.95
CA ALA A 799 8.80 -19.95 -8.65
C ALA A 799 8.47 -18.98 -7.49
N TYR A 800 9.04 -17.78 -7.50
CA TYR A 800 8.70 -16.75 -6.52
C TYR A 800 7.25 -16.24 -6.68
N THR A 801 6.76 -16.12 -7.92
CA THR A 801 5.37 -15.72 -8.17
C THR A 801 4.38 -16.79 -7.69
N GLU A 802 4.69 -18.07 -7.87
CA GLU A 802 3.87 -19.16 -7.31
C GLU A 802 3.84 -19.13 -5.78
N PHE A 803 4.97 -18.81 -5.14
CA PHE A 803 5.01 -18.59 -3.69
C PHE A 803 4.04 -17.49 -3.26
N LEU A 804 4.07 -16.32 -3.92
CA LEU A 804 3.14 -15.21 -3.62
C LEU A 804 1.69 -15.60 -3.85
N ARG A 805 1.39 -16.36 -4.90
CA ARG A 805 0.03 -16.86 -5.17
C ARG A 805 -0.44 -17.80 -4.06
N ALA A 806 0.42 -18.69 -3.58
CA ALA A 806 0.13 -19.57 -2.46
C ALA A 806 -0.09 -18.79 -1.15
N CYS A 807 0.72 -17.74 -0.89
CA CYS A 807 0.51 -16.84 0.24
C CYS A 807 -0.86 -16.14 0.16
N LYS A 808 -1.17 -15.53 -0.99
CA LYS A 808 -2.46 -14.86 -1.24
C LYS A 808 -3.64 -15.79 -0.97
N GLN A 809 -3.60 -17.02 -1.50
CA GLN A 809 -4.67 -17.99 -1.30
C GLN A 809 -4.87 -18.34 0.18
N ARG A 810 -3.78 -18.57 0.93
CA ARG A 810 -3.84 -18.95 2.36
C ARG A 810 -4.33 -17.82 3.26
N LEU A 811 -3.93 -16.59 2.97
CA LEU A 811 -4.34 -15.39 3.69
C LEU A 811 -5.81 -15.04 3.40
N ALA A 812 -6.21 -15.03 2.13
CA ALA A 812 -7.58 -14.74 1.72
C ALA A 812 -8.59 -15.75 2.29
N ALA A 813 -8.21 -17.03 2.41
CA ALA A 813 -9.04 -18.06 3.05
C ALA A 813 -9.37 -17.77 4.53
N ARG A 814 -8.68 -16.80 5.16
CA ARG A 814 -8.88 -16.36 6.54
C ARG A 814 -9.28 -14.89 6.65
N GLY A 815 -9.57 -14.23 5.53
CA GLY A 815 -9.88 -12.80 5.49
C GLY A 815 -8.68 -11.90 5.81
N LEU A 816 -7.44 -12.42 5.74
CA LEU A 816 -6.21 -11.68 5.98
C LEU A 816 -5.65 -11.10 4.67
N LYS A 817 -4.90 -10.00 4.79
CA LYS A 817 -4.34 -9.28 3.64
C LYS A 817 -2.90 -9.67 3.36
N LEU A 818 -2.55 -9.78 2.08
CA LEU A 818 -1.17 -9.83 1.60
C LEU A 818 -0.72 -8.45 1.17
N ARG A 819 0.32 -7.93 1.83
CA ARG A 819 0.98 -6.67 1.48
C ARG A 819 2.41 -6.92 1.01
N TYR A 820 2.88 -6.15 0.03
CA TYR A 820 4.23 -6.32 -0.52
C TYR A 820 5.02 -5.01 -0.55
N ASN A 821 6.32 -5.09 -0.23
CA ASN A 821 7.24 -3.96 -0.31
C ASN A 821 7.75 -3.80 -1.74
N LEU A 822 7.15 -2.88 -2.51
CA LEU A 822 7.58 -2.56 -3.87
C LEU A 822 8.83 -1.70 -3.83
N GLN A 823 9.98 -2.30 -4.13
CA GLN A 823 11.28 -1.65 -4.01
C GLN A 823 11.66 -0.89 -5.28
N VAL A 824 11.59 0.45 -5.21
CA VAL A 824 11.83 1.36 -6.35
C VAL A 824 13.22 1.15 -6.96
N ASP A 825 14.24 1.05 -6.10
CA ASP A 825 15.63 0.99 -6.55
C ASP A 825 15.96 -0.32 -7.27
N TRP A 826 15.36 -1.43 -6.86
CA TRP A 826 15.75 -2.76 -7.34
C TRP A 826 14.88 -3.28 -8.49
N PHE A 827 13.62 -2.87 -8.55
CA PHE A 827 12.69 -3.33 -9.59
C PHE A 827 12.82 -2.57 -10.91
N ARG A 828 13.67 -1.54 -10.95
CA ARG A 828 13.98 -0.79 -12.18
C ARG A 828 14.95 -1.53 -13.10
N PRO A 829 14.98 -1.20 -14.40
CA PRO A 829 15.94 -1.80 -15.34
C PRO A 829 17.40 -1.44 -15.02
N ASP A 830 17.64 -0.20 -14.60
CA ASP A 830 18.94 0.40 -14.29
C ASP A 830 19.27 0.28 -12.79
N ARG A 831 19.44 -0.95 -12.31
CA ARG A 831 19.62 -1.21 -10.87
C ARG A 831 20.91 -0.58 -10.32
N PRO A 832 20.86 0.08 -9.15
CA PRO A 832 22.06 0.60 -8.50
C PRO A 832 22.91 -0.55 -7.95
N ARG A 833 24.21 -0.52 -8.27
CA ARG A 833 25.15 -1.61 -7.96
C ARG A 833 25.30 -1.84 -6.46
N ASN A 834 25.35 -0.78 -5.66
CA ASN A 834 25.50 -0.84 -4.20
C ASN A 834 24.33 -1.52 -3.48
N ARG A 835 23.25 -1.87 -4.20
CA ARG A 835 22.11 -2.58 -3.66
C ARG A 835 22.12 -4.06 -4.00
N ALA A 836 22.90 -4.48 -4.99
CA ALA A 836 22.83 -5.84 -5.52
C ALA A 836 23.14 -6.94 -4.50
N CYS A 837 23.92 -6.62 -3.48
CA CYS A 837 24.23 -7.54 -2.39
C CYS A 837 23.07 -7.86 -1.44
N ALA A 838 21.97 -7.13 -1.49
CA ALA A 838 20.83 -7.33 -0.58
C ALA A 838 19.64 -8.04 -1.24
N TYR A 839 19.76 -8.46 -2.51
CA TYR A 839 18.67 -9.05 -3.29
C TYR A 839 19.16 -10.21 -4.15
N PRO A 840 18.33 -11.23 -4.38
CA PRO A 840 18.65 -12.26 -5.36
C PRO A 840 18.75 -11.64 -6.77
N ALA A 841 19.96 -11.67 -7.33
CA ALA A 841 20.21 -11.45 -8.75
C ALA A 841 19.78 -12.68 -9.56
N ASN A 842 19.86 -12.60 -10.90
CA ASN A 842 19.38 -13.64 -11.82
C ASN A 842 17.94 -14.10 -11.52
N LEU A 843 17.07 -13.19 -11.12
CA LEU A 843 15.66 -13.43 -10.84
C LEU A 843 14.84 -12.35 -11.54
N GLU A 844 13.82 -12.77 -12.29
CA GLU A 844 12.87 -11.84 -12.90
C GLU A 844 11.83 -11.40 -11.86
N TRP A 845 11.91 -10.14 -11.44
CA TRP A 845 10.95 -9.54 -10.52
C TRP A 845 9.67 -9.17 -11.24
N GLN A 846 8.66 -10.04 -11.16
CA GLN A 846 7.40 -9.91 -11.90
C GLN A 846 6.37 -9.02 -11.17
N TRP A 847 6.80 -7.92 -10.55
CA TRP A 847 5.94 -7.09 -9.69
C TRP A 847 4.73 -6.49 -10.40
N GLN A 848 4.85 -6.15 -11.69
CA GLN A 848 3.69 -5.73 -12.49
C GLN A 848 2.67 -6.84 -12.62
N ARG A 849 3.13 -8.08 -12.86
CA ARG A 849 2.29 -9.27 -12.97
C ARG A 849 1.56 -9.55 -11.66
N TRP A 850 2.22 -9.37 -10.51
CA TRP A 850 1.60 -9.60 -9.20
C TRP A 850 0.42 -8.64 -8.96
N LEU A 851 0.56 -7.36 -9.35
CA LEU A 851 -0.55 -6.40 -9.34
C LEU A 851 -1.61 -6.74 -10.39
N ASP A 852 -1.19 -7.15 -11.59
CA ASP A 852 -2.10 -7.44 -12.70
C ASP A 852 -2.99 -8.66 -12.44
N GLU A 853 -2.45 -9.69 -11.79
CA GLU A 853 -3.15 -10.91 -11.34
C GLU A 853 -3.91 -10.73 -10.01
N GLY A 854 -3.84 -9.56 -9.37
CA GLY A 854 -4.54 -9.30 -8.10
C GLY A 854 -3.97 -10.07 -6.91
N LEU A 855 -2.67 -10.35 -6.91
CA LEU A 855 -2.01 -11.07 -5.81
C LEU A 855 -1.83 -10.19 -4.56
N LEU A 856 -1.83 -8.86 -4.70
CA LEU A 856 -1.56 -7.92 -3.62
C LEU A 856 -2.85 -7.25 -3.16
N ASP A 857 -3.13 -7.26 -1.85
CA ASP A 857 -4.22 -6.48 -1.24
C ASP A 857 -3.79 -5.05 -0.96
N GLU A 858 -2.53 -4.90 -0.51
CA GLU A 858 -1.91 -3.62 -0.19
C GLU A 858 -0.45 -3.61 -0.66
N ALA A 859 0.18 -2.44 -0.71
CA ALA A 859 1.57 -2.29 -1.06
C ALA A 859 2.26 -1.23 -0.20
N VAL A 860 3.57 -1.37 -0.07
CA VAL A 860 4.46 -0.38 0.54
C VAL A 860 5.46 0.07 -0.51
N LEU A 861 5.51 1.36 -0.81
CA LEU A 861 6.59 1.94 -1.59
C LEU A 861 7.82 2.06 -0.71
N ARG A 862 8.89 1.39 -1.13
CA ARG A 862 10.17 1.39 -0.44
C ARG A 862 11.24 1.95 -1.37
N SER A 863 12.19 2.68 -0.78
CA SER A 863 13.44 3.07 -1.43
C SER A 863 14.53 3.19 -0.37
N TYR A 864 15.70 2.65 -0.69
CA TYR A 864 16.93 2.74 0.07
C TYR A 864 17.80 3.95 -0.35
N SER A 865 17.65 4.45 -1.58
CA SER A 865 18.46 5.59 -2.10
C SER A 865 18.29 6.86 -1.25
N ILE A 866 17.09 7.11 -0.70
CA ILE A 866 16.82 8.22 0.25
C ILE A 866 17.46 8.00 1.63
N ARG A 867 18.03 6.83 1.93
CA ARG A 867 18.66 6.53 3.23
C ARG A 867 20.12 6.96 3.27
N HIS A 868 20.91 6.57 2.27
CA HIS A 868 22.38 6.64 2.35
C HIS A 868 23.04 7.71 1.48
N HIS A 869 22.32 8.25 0.49
CA HIS A 869 22.87 9.26 -0.42
C HIS A 869 22.43 10.69 -0.09
N GLY A 870 21.63 10.87 0.97
CA GLY A 870 21.05 12.17 1.33
C GLY A 870 20.17 12.75 0.23
N GLU A 871 19.68 11.90 -0.69
CA GLU A 871 18.84 12.33 -1.80
C GLU A 871 17.57 13.00 -1.27
N PRO A 872 17.14 14.12 -1.87
CA PRO A 872 15.87 14.74 -1.53
C PRO A 872 14.73 13.73 -1.70
N LEU A 873 13.74 13.78 -0.81
CA LEU A 873 12.53 12.96 -0.89
C LEU A 873 11.88 13.05 -2.28
N GLU A 874 11.93 14.23 -2.89
CA GLU A 874 11.44 14.56 -4.22
C GLU A 874 12.01 13.65 -5.31
N THR A 875 13.26 13.22 -5.19
CA THR A 875 13.89 12.32 -6.17
C THR A 875 13.09 11.03 -6.29
N VAL A 876 12.69 10.45 -5.16
CA VAL A 876 11.91 9.21 -5.17
C VAL A 876 10.44 9.47 -5.46
N LEU A 877 9.86 10.57 -4.98
CA LEU A 877 8.47 10.90 -5.29
C LEU A 877 8.26 11.16 -6.80
N HIS A 878 9.23 11.77 -7.47
CA HIS A 878 9.18 12.07 -8.91
C HIS A 878 9.79 10.97 -9.78
N ASP A 879 10.31 9.89 -9.18
CA ASP A 879 10.90 8.79 -9.93
C ASP A 879 9.88 8.12 -10.85
N ALA A 880 10.30 7.76 -12.07
CA ALA A 880 9.43 7.14 -13.06
C ALA A 880 8.90 5.77 -12.61
N VAL A 881 9.69 5.02 -11.83
CA VAL A 881 9.29 3.71 -11.30
C VAL A 881 8.31 3.90 -10.16
N THR A 882 8.53 4.88 -9.28
CA THR A 882 7.52 5.30 -8.28
C THR A 882 6.20 5.68 -8.95
N ALA A 883 6.25 6.45 -10.04
CA ALA A 883 5.06 6.83 -10.79
C ALA A 883 4.35 5.62 -11.41
N ASP A 884 5.07 4.65 -11.98
CA ASP A 884 4.47 3.43 -12.54
C ASP A 884 3.88 2.53 -11.44
N MET A 885 4.59 2.32 -10.33
CA MET A 885 4.11 1.59 -9.16
C MET A 885 2.83 2.22 -8.61
N ALA A 886 2.84 3.53 -8.33
CA ALA A 886 1.68 4.25 -7.81
C ALA A 886 0.50 4.20 -8.77
N LYS A 887 0.74 4.40 -10.08
CA LYS A 887 -0.30 4.33 -11.11
C LYS A 887 -0.92 2.93 -11.19
N ARG A 888 -0.11 1.87 -11.16
CA ARG A 888 -0.59 0.48 -11.23
C ARG A 888 -1.35 0.08 -9.98
N CYS A 889 -0.82 0.41 -8.79
CA CYS A 889 -1.53 0.20 -7.54
C CYS A 889 -2.89 0.91 -7.55
N ALA A 890 -2.93 2.17 -7.96
CA ALA A 890 -4.17 2.93 -8.04
C ALA A 890 -5.15 2.36 -9.09
N ALA A 891 -4.66 1.90 -10.24
CA ALA A 891 -5.49 1.24 -11.27
C ALA A 891 -6.09 -0.10 -10.80
N LYS A 892 -5.45 -0.77 -9.84
CA LYS A 892 -5.89 -2.05 -9.26
C LYS A 892 -6.59 -1.89 -7.91
N GLY A 893 -6.76 -0.67 -7.41
CA GLY A 893 -7.37 -0.41 -6.11
C GLY A 893 -6.51 -0.84 -4.90
N VAL A 894 -5.19 -1.01 -5.10
CA VAL A 894 -4.24 -1.43 -4.05
C VAL A 894 -3.75 -0.18 -3.29
N PRO A 895 -4.00 -0.07 -1.97
CA PRO A 895 -3.43 0.99 -1.13
C PRO A 895 -1.91 0.96 -1.14
N LEU A 896 -1.27 2.14 -1.16
CA LEU A 896 0.18 2.26 -1.23
C LEU A 896 0.69 3.13 -0.07
N ALA A 897 1.28 2.53 0.95
CA ALA A 897 1.94 3.28 2.02
C ALA A 897 3.37 3.69 1.61
N PHE A 898 3.90 4.76 2.17
CA PHE A 898 5.28 5.19 1.95
C PHE A 898 6.16 4.81 3.15
N ASN A 899 7.28 4.13 2.92
CA ASN A 899 8.22 3.76 3.96
C ASN A 899 9.34 4.80 4.11
N ARG A 900 9.54 5.34 5.33
CA ARG A 900 10.60 6.33 5.60
C ARG A 900 11.47 5.95 6.78
N TYR A 901 12.77 5.81 6.51
CA TYR A 901 13.83 5.74 7.52
C TYR A 901 13.92 7.05 8.32
N ILE A 902 13.67 7.01 9.62
CA ILE A 902 13.68 8.18 10.50
C ILE A 902 15.09 8.78 10.58
N SER A 903 16.09 7.93 10.79
CA SER A 903 17.51 8.31 10.80
C SER A 903 17.96 9.04 9.52
N ALA A 904 17.31 8.76 8.38
CA ALA A 904 17.64 9.39 7.10
C ALA A 904 16.80 10.64 6.75
N SER A 905 15.91 11.06 7.64
CA SER A 905 15.12 12.29 7.42
C SER A 905 15.97 13.56 7.52
N GLY A 906 17.18 13.50 8.10
CA GLY A 906 18.02 14.67 8.30
C GLY A 906 17.34 15.79 9.10
N GLY A 907 16.44 15.43 10.02
CA GLY A 907 15.64 16.38 10.81
C GLY A 907 14.36 16.88 10.11
N LYS A 908 14.03 16.38 8.92
CA LYS A 908 12.88 16.83 8.11
C LYS A 908 11.67 15.90 8.17
N LEU A 909 11.58 15.01 9.16
CA LEU A 909 10.54 13.98 9.23
C LEU A 909 9.11 14.55 9.14
N VAL A 910 8.85 15.69 9.79
CA VAL A 910 7.55 16.38 9.75
C VAL A 910 7.23 16.89 8.33
N GLU A 911 8.23 17.44 7.64
CA GLU A 911 8.09 17.94 6.27
C GLU A 911 7.87 16.77 5.30
N ASP A 912 8.65 15.69 5.44
CA ASP A 912 8.50 14.48 4.65
C ASP A 912 7.09 13.89 4.79
N LEU A 913 6.57 13.80 6.01
CA LEU A 913 5.19 13.37 6.30
C LEU A 913 4.17 14.24 5.57
N ARG A 914 4.26 15.57 5.72
CA ARG A 914 3.32 16.51 5.10
C ARG A 914 3.33 16.40 3.59
N ARG A 915 4.51 16.25 2.99
CA ARG A 915 4.68 16.10 1.55
C ARG A 915 4.08 14.80 1.03
N VAL A 916 4.41 13.67 1.65
CA VAL A 916 3.85 12.36 1.28
C VAL A 916 2.32 12.35 1.42
N ARG A 917 1.79 12.98 2.46
CA ARG A 917 0.34 13.11 2.64
C ARG A 917 -0.30 13.98 1.57
N ALA A 918 0.32 15.11 1.23
CA ALA A 918 -0.17 16.04 0.21
C ALA A 918 -0.09 15.49 -1.22
N ASP A 919 0.80 14.52 -1.46
CA ASP A 919 1.04 13.91 -2.77
C ASP A 919 -0.20 13.15 -3.31
N GLY A 920 -1.06 12.64 -2.43
CA GLY A 920 -2.34 12.01 -2.79
C GLY A 920 -2.23 10.59 -3.36
N ARG A 921 -1.05 10.14 -3.81
CA ARG A 921 -0.82 8.75 -4.26
C ARG A 921 -0.69 7.76 -3.11
N PHE A 922 -0.34 8.22 -1.91
CA PHE A 922 -0.05 7.37 -0.76
C PHE A 922 -1.23 7.27 0.21
N SER A 923 -1.44 6.09 0.78
CA SER A 923 -2.48 5.81 1.78
C SER A 923 -1.95 5.84 3.22
N GLY A 924 -0.64 5.97 3.41
CA GLY A 924 -0.06 6.04 4.74
C GLY A 924 1.44 6.33 4.74
N PHE A 925 1.98 6.48 5.93
CA PHE A 925 3.38 6.77 6.19
C PHE A 925 3.91 5.85 7.29
N ILE A 926 4.96 5.10 6.98
CA ILE A 926 5.57 4.14 7.91
C ILE A 926 6.85 4.77 8.48
N PHE A 927 6.86 4.92 9.81
CA PHE A 927 8.04 5.22 10.60
C PHE A 927 8.94 3.97 10.68
N TYR A 928 10.02 3.97 9.91
CA TYR A 928 11.04 2.92 9.91
C TYR A 928 12.30 3.43 10.64
N GLU A 929 12.81 2.78 11.67
CA GLU A 929 12.20 1.71 12.48
C GLU A 929 12.19 2.11 13.96
N THR A 930 11.46 1.37 14.78
CA THR A 930 11.27 1.70 16.20
C THR A 930 12.56 1.76 17.00
N TYR A 931 13.58 1.00 16.61
CA TYR A 931 14.92 1.10 17.19
C TYR A 931 15.43 2.55 17.27
N ASP A 932 15.15 3.39 16.27
CA ASP A 932 15.63 4.77 16.26
C ASP A 932 15.01 5.61 17.40
N PHE A 933 13.77 5.30 17.83
CA PHE A 933 12.97 6.20 18.67
C PHE A 933 12.26 5.59 19.88
N ILE A 934 12.29 4.27 20.10
CA ILE A 934 11.73 3.61 21.28
C ILE A 934 12.84 3.21 22.24
N ARG A 935 12.67 3.48 23.54
CA ARG A 935 13.60 3.08 24.60
C ARG A 935 12.87 2.38 25.74
N PHE A 936 13.43 1.28 26.23
CA PHE A 936 12.89 0.47 27.32
C PHE A 936 13.56 0.79 28.67
N ASN A 937 12.78 0.85 29.75
CA ASN A 937 13.29 1.09 31.11
C ASN A 937 13.38 -0.21 31.94
N ALA A 938 13.71 -0.13 33.23
CA ALA A 938 13.85 -1.34 34.06
C ALA A 938 12.53 -1.86 34.61
N GLU A 939 11.51 -1.02 34.63
CA GLU A 939 10.22 -1.25 35.26
C GLU A 939 9.18 -1.84 34.30
N GLY A 940 9.56 -2.23 33.08
CA GLY A 940 8.62 -2.76 32.09
C GLY A 940 8.01 -1.70 31.17
N GLY A 941 8.50 -0.46 31.18
CA GLY A 941 7.99 0.65 30.39
C GLY A 941 8.76 0.90 29.09
N ALA A 942 8.13 1.63 28.18
CA ALA A 942 8.71 2.12 26.93
C ALA A 942 8.46 3.62 26.79
N THR A 943 9.37 4.35 26.14
CA THR A 943 9.22 5.79 25.87
C THR A 943 9.70 6.16 24.48
N VAL A 944 9.10 7.21 23.90
CA VAL A 944 9.52 7.81 22.63
C VAL A 944 10.68 8.79 22.90
N SER A 945 11.88 8.48 22.41
CA SER A 945 13.11 9.24 22.67
C SER A 945 13.40 10.36 21.67
N LEU A 946 12.80 10.34 20.47
CA LEU A 946 13.03 11.35 19.44
C LEU A 946 11.87 12.36 19.35
N GLU A 947 12.16 13.64 19.59
CA GLU A 947 11.17 14.71 19.52
C GLU A 947 10.58 14.87 18.10
N GLN A 948 11.39 14.76 17.05
CA GLN A 948 10.90 14.85 15.66
C GLN A 948 9.80 13.82 15.32
N VAL A 949 9.78 12.66 15.99
CA VAL A 949 8.73 11.65 15.82
C VAL A 949 7.44 12.09 16.52
N LYS A 950 7.56 12.65 17.74
CA LYS A 950 6.41 13.23 18.46
C LYS A 950 5.81 14.41 17.70
N GLU A 951 6.65 15.28 17.16
CA GLU A 951 6.23 16.42 16.32
C GLU A 951 5.56 15.96 15.03
N ALA A 952 6.11 14.94 14.35
CA ALA A 952 5.53 14.40 13.13
C ALA A 952 4.17 13.75 13.40
N ALA A 953 4.05 12.99 14.49
CA ALA A 953 2.79 12.42 14.95
C ALA A 953 1.75 13.50 15.32
N ALA A 954 2.18 14.58 15.99
CA ALA A 954 1.30 15.69 16.35
C ALA A 954 0.88 16.56 15.15
N ALA A 955 1.64 16.52 14.05
CA ALA A 955 1.33 17.20 12.80
C ALA A 955 0.34 16.44 11.89
N GLN A 956 -0.21 15.31 12.38
CA GLN A 956 -1.25 14.50 11.72
C GLN A 956 -2.60 15.22 11.62
#